data_AF-A0A267TJ47-F1
#
_entry.id   AF-A0A267TJ47-F1
#
_cell.length_a   1.000
_cell.length_b   1.000
_cell.length_c   1.000
_cell.angle_alpha   90.00
_cell.angle_beta   90.00
_cell.angle_gamma   90.00
#
_symmetry.space_group_name_H-M   'P 1'
#
loop_
_entity.id
_entity.type
_entity.pdbx_description
1 polymer ?
#
loop_
_entity_poly.entity_id
_entity_poly.type
_entity_poly.pdbx_seq_one_letter_code
_entity_poly.pdbx_strand_id
1 'polypeptide(L)'
;MKSYKPLAVLSTAFLCAVFGTASLGSGSTSTGFKPSPKQTIAPNPRPREAWVLRSVLDSKPRILSIALHNNLWLAYNTKTASLYKAWSGKINFNGPVYTSSHGPQPISTGITYMEETDENPWHIEVNGKQIIPEVNYKGHTILNNQVILKYELAYQGQKILVEEKPEFFEVGNGKAGYERVFTVKNIPTDAKVSVNMHLASMLATTDYSTDGKFTISNQRDEQSQNQAFKAIDGKLTLNNTGKTTFSIHLTPKPEQPLATQTMSRSEMIANLFAKSDCNTCHNQDVKTVGPSYKAIAERYENNEQNRNTLIAKVIKGGAGNWGQIPMSPHPTLKKEDADAMVSYIMSLDAAKEREQAASKLMPRPAYKIILKAEKPNQSAKTEKQGIAINVYQFANAIGEVPEVNDEMLPVKSGSINALHLDEQDFGDLKDNFAIYASGFINIKKTTNIDFRLVCDDGGKLFIDNKLIIDNGVNHGLQPTDGEIILKPGKHPFRLEYYQGLYGKGLSLQWRPYGSKAFVVVPPSVFTYKESAIKNTGQTAIKVQKNDIPGDQSPLVAVHPSFTLSQARPDNFQPKVGGMDFLSDGRMVVSTWDSLGSVYIIDGRKAASPSDIQVKRIAYGLAEPLGLKVVDDEIYIMQKQELTKLVDLNKDELIDEYQTICNGWKVSANFHEFAFGLVYKDGYFYGTLATAINPGGASTKPQIPDRGKAIKISKKDGSFSFVASGLRTPNGIGLGVDNEIFIADNQGDWLPANKIVHLQEGAWYGSRSVDFEGTANRQETLPVVWLTQDEIGNSPSQPAKLNIGPYQNQMIHGDVTHGGIKRVFAEKINGTYQGAVFRFTQGLEAGVNRLVWSPDGALYIGGVGSTGNWGHAGKFSYGLQKMTFNNKVTFEMLAVCAKSDGVEIEFTEPLKEGVGEKASDYDIRQWWFKPTGDYGGPKLDNESLPVKSVSVSADRKKVTLQLAGMKSKHVVYIHLNRKTIVSQNGNNLWSTEAWYNMNVLP
;
A
#
# COMPACT_ATOMS: atom_id res chain seq x y z
N MET A 1 51.80 14.49 -30.87
CA MET A 1 52.94 15.39 -31.19
C MET A 1 52.42 16.75 -31.61
N LYS A 2 52.91 17.80 -30.95
CA LYS A 2 53.09 19.21 -31.37
C LYS A 2 51.84 19.98 -31.89
N SER A 3 51.18 20.84 -31.10
CA SER A 3 51.58 22.19 -30.59
C SER A 3 51.43 23.32 -31.62
N TYR A 4 50.69 24.39 -31.29
CA TYR A 4 51.23 25.73 -31.01
C TYR A 4 50.12 26.77 -30.69
N LYS A 5 50.38 27.60 -29.67
CA LYS A 5 49.81 28.92 -29.29
C LYS A 5 50.93 29.98 -29.57
N PRO A 6 50.83 31.27 -29.17
CA PRO A 6 49.91 32.38 -29.51
C PRO A 6 50.73 33.69 -29.84
N LEU A 7 50.14 34.90 -29.92
CA LEU A 7 50.67 36.13 -29.27
C LEU A 7 49.75 37.37 -29.44
N ALA A 8 49.99 38.34 -28.54
CA ALA A 8 49.18 39.50 -28.13
C ALA A 8 49.74 40.86 -28.63
N VAL A 9 49.00 41.97 -28.43
CA VAL A 9 49.53 43.35 -28.42
C VAL A 9 48.84 44.23 -27.35
N LEU A 10 49.64 45.19 -26.83
CA LEU A 10 49.59 46.06 -25.64
C LEU A 10 48.83 47.41 -25.74
N SER A 11 48.77 48.09 -24.57
CA SER A 11 49.07 49.53 -24.28
C SER A 11 47.85 50.42 -23.93
N THR A 12 47.86 51.46 -23.07
CA THR A 12 48.77 52.05 -22.04
C THR A 12 47.96 53.05 -21.18
N ALA A 13 48.47 53.42 -20.01
CA ALA A 13 47.86 54.31 -19.01
C ALA A 13 48.18 55.81 -19.20
N PHE A 14 47.41 56.69 -18.54
CA PHE A 14 47.83 58.05 -18.16
C PHE A 14 47.28 58.44 -16.77
N LEU A 15 48.08 59.24 -16.05
CA LEU A 15 47.94 59.67 -14.66
C LEU A 15 47.78 61.21 -14.64
N CYS A 16 46.95 61.78 -13.74
CA CYS A 16 47.12 63.17 -13.26
C CYS A 16 46.36 63.41 -11.94
N ALA A 17 46.90 64.28 -11.10
CA ALA A 17 46.63 64.42 -9.67
C ALA A 17 46.00 65.77 -9.24
N VAL A 18 45.13 65.70 -8.22
CA VAL A 18 44.90 66.55 -7.01
C VAL A 18 44.70 68.08 -7.09
N PHE A 19 43.59 68.56 -6.50
CA PHE A 19 43.39 69.53 -5.37
C PHE A 19 41.85 69.78 -5.27
N GLY A 20 41.12 69.96 -4.16
CA GLY A 20 41.37 70.02 -2.73
C GLY A 20 40.04 70.37 -1.99
N THR A 21 40.14 70.49 -0.66
CA THR A 21 39.19 71.04 0.33
C THR A 21 38.17 70.10 0.99
N ALA A 22 38.28 70.06 2.32
CA ALA A 22 37.47 69.32 3.27
C ALA A 22 36.36 70.22 3.85
N SER A 23 35.21 69.64 4.13
CA SER A 23 34.29 70.14 5.15
C SER A 23 33.85 68.98 6.05
N LEU A 24 33.93 69.21 7.36
CA LEU A 24 33.56 68.28 8.43
C LEU A 24 32.06 68.45 8.74
N GLY A 25 31.34 67.33 8.86
CA GLY A 25 29.94 67.29 9.27
C GLY A 25 29.50 65.89 9.72
N SER A 26 29.69 65.62 11.02
CA SER A 26 28.96 64.71 11.92
C SER A 26 28.28 63.43 11.37
N GLY A 27 28.95 62.29 11.60
CA GLY A 27 28.48 61.12 12.36
C GLY A 27 27.08 60.53 12.15
N SER A 28 27.03 59.34 11.51
CA SER A 28 26.26 58.21 12.02
C SER A 28 27.10 56.93 11.88
N THR A 29 27.28 56.20 12.96
CA THR A 29 28.18 55.05 13.06
C THR A 29 27.54 53.80 12.44
N SER A 30 27.92 53.47 11.21
CA SER A 30 27.72 52.14 10.64
C SER A 30 28.85 51.23 11.13
N THR A 31 28.61 50.44 12.17
CA THR A 31 29.48 49.30 12.49
C THR A 31 29.12 48.14 11.58
N GLY A 32 29.58 48.21 10.32
CA GLY A 32 29.48 47.14 9.34
C GLY A 32 30.87 46.66 8.95
N PHE A 33 31.07 45.34 8.99
CA PHE A 33 32.27 44.67 8.48
C PHE A 33 32.59 45.15 7.06
N LYS A 34 33.84 45.50 6.75
CA LYS A 34 34.26 45.70 5.34
C LYS A 34 34.11 44.35 4.62
N PRO A 35 33.41 44.26 3.48
CA PRO A 35 33.34 43.01 2.73
C PRO A 35 34.75 42.61 2.31
N SER A 36 35.18 41.40 2.70
CA SER A 36 36.34 40.78 2.08
C SER A 36 36.07 40.58 0.59
N PRO A 37 37.09 40.58 -0.28
CA PRO A 37 36.88 40.32 -1.70
C PRO A 37 36.29 38.92 -1.86
N LYS A 38 35.01 38.84 -2.22
CA LYS A 38 34.36 37.59 -2.62
C LYS A 38 35.13 37.08 -3.85
N GLN A 39 35.94 36.04 -3.70
CA GLN A 39 36.43 35.30 -4.85
C GLN A 39 35.22 34.66 -5.52
N THR A 40 34.93 35.06 -6.75
CA THR A 40 34.02 34.31 -7.63
C THR A 40 34.68 32.97 -7.94
N ILE A 41 34.37 31.98 -7.11
CA ILE A 41 34.69 30.58 -7.38
C ILE A 41 33.74 30.14 -8.50
N ALA A 42 34.26 29.42 -9.49
CA ALA A 42 33.46 28.70 -10.48
C ALA A 42 32.32 27.92 -9.77
N PRO A 43 31.17 27.64 -10.41
CA PRO A 43 30.09 26.91 -9.74
C PRO A 43 30.64 25.58 -9.22
N ASN A 44 30.86 25.51 -7.91
CA ASN A 44 31.35 24.30 -7.28
C ASN A 44 30.33 23.19 -7.57
N PRO A 45 30.78 21.96 -7.89
CA PRO A 45 29.87 20.84 -8.03
C PRO A 45 29.07 20.70 -6.74
N ARG A 46 27.74 20.63 -6.85
CA ARG A 46 26.88 20.43 -5.69
C ARG A 46 27.16 19.06 -5.07
N PRO A 47 26.98 18.87 -3.75
CA PRO A 47 27.34 17.64 -3.03
C PRO A 47 26.70 16.36 -3.55
N ARG A 48 25.60 16.50 -4.30
CA ARG A 48 24.83 15.40 -4.88
C ARG A 48 24.09 15.87 -6.12
N GLU A 49 23.64 14.91 -6.91
CA GLU A 49 22.86 15.15 -8.11
C GLU A 49 21.49 15.80 -7.81
N ALA A 50 20.63 15.13 -7.03
CA ALA A 50 19.38 15.71 -6.55
C ALA A 50 19.63 16.61 -5.32
N TRP A 51 20.32 17.74 -5.53
CA TRP A 51 20.68 18.67 -4.47
C TRP A 51 19.52 19.54 -4.00
N VAL A 52 18.46 19.69 -4.79
CA VAL A 52 17.15 20.22 -4.36
C VAL A 52 16.15 19.08 -4.42
N LEU A 53 15.48 18.78 -3.31
CA LEU A 53 14.49 17.70 -3.26
C LEU A 53 13.40 17.93 -2.24
N ARG A 54 12.21 17.39 -2.53
CA ARG A 54 11.07 17.33 -1.61
C ARG A 54 11.06 16.00 -0.88
N SER A 55 10.74 16.04 0.41
CA SER A 55 10.49 14.83 1.19
C SER A 55 9.61 15.11 2.41
N VAL A 56 9.34 14.07 3.18
CA VAL A 56 9.15 14.21 4.62
C VAL A 56 10.56 14.20 5.23
N LEU A 57 10.90 15.16 6.09
CA LEU A 57 12.19 15.23 6.77
C LEU A 57 11.94 15.48 8.25
N ASP A 58 12.59 14.74 9.14
CA ASP A 58 12.50 14.94 10.59
C ASP A 58 11.05 14.92 11.10
N SER A 59 10.24 14.01 10.54
CA SER A 59 8.80 13.90 10.78
C SER A 59 7.98 15.15 10.42
N LYS A 60 8.54 16.06 9.61
CA LYS A 60 7.83 17.20 9.04
C LYS A 60 7.54 16.94 7.55
N PRO A 61 6.26 16.94 7.12
CA PRO A 61 5.94 16.92 5.70
C PRO A 61 6.22 18.29 5.07
N ARG A 62 6.18 18.38 3.73
CA ARG A 62 6.32 19.66 3.01
C ARG A 62 7.70 20.30 3.19
N ILE A 63 8.75 19.48 3.27
CA ILE A 63 10.12 19.98 3.37
C ILE A 63 10.80 19.94 2.01
N LEU A 64 11.39 21.07 1.61
CA LEU A 64 12.35 21.18 0.51
C LEU A 64 13.76 21.22 1.09
N SER A 65 14.53 20.16 0.88
CA SER A 65 15.93 20.07 1.29
C SER A 65 16.85 20.57 0.17
N ILE A 66 17.86 21.35 0.52
CA ILE A 66 18.81 21.99 -0.41
C ILE A 66 20.23 21.73 0.08
N ALA A 67 20.99 20.89 -0.63
CA ALA A 67 22.41 20.63 -0.39
C ALA A 67 23.26 21.69 -1.10
N LEU A 68 23.48 22.83 -0.46
CA LEU A 68 24.27 23.92 -1.06
C LEU A 68 25.76 23.56 -1.14
N HIS A 69 26.29 22.89 -0.12
CA HIS A 69 27.71 22.50 0.00
C HIS A 69 27.87 21.27 0.90
N ASN A 70 29.02 20.59 0.88
CA ASN A 70 29.29 19.42 1.73
C ASN A 70 29.14 19.73 3.23
N ASN A 71 29.32 21.00 3.59
CA ASN A 71 29.22 21.49 4.96
C ASN A 71 27.93 22.27 5.22
N LEU A 72 26.98 22.30 4.27
CA LEU A 72 25.75 23.07 4.44
C LEU A 72 24.58 22.48 3.65
N TRP A 73 23.60 22.02 4.41
CA TRP A 73 22.23 21.79 3.99
C TRP A 73 21.31 22.86 4.56
N LEU A 74 20.29 23.22 3.77
CA LEU A 74 19.14 24.00 4.22
C LEU A 74 17.87 23.16 4.03
N ALA A 75 16.91 23.28 4.93
CA ALA A 75 15.57 22.70 4.79
C ALA A 75 14.52 23.81 4.93
N TYR A 76 13.64 23.92 3.94
CA TYR A 76 12.55 24.88 3.93
C TYR A 76 11.21 24.19 4.10
N ASN A 77 10.35 24.70 4.98
CA ASN A 77 8.96 24.28 5.05
C ASN A 77 8.15 25.01 3.99
N THR A 78 7.69 24.31 2.97
CA THR A 78 6.95 24.91 1.84
C THR A 78 5.51 25.27 2.21
N LYS A 79 5.00 24.84 3.36
CA LYS A 79 3.69 25.30 3.86
C LYS A 79 3.76 26.74 4.37
N THR A 80 4.87 27.11 4.99
CA THR A 80 5.01 28.40 5.70
C THR A 80 6.14 29.27 5.16
N ALA A 81 6.85 28.80 4.13
CA ALA A 81 8.03 29.45 3.55
C ALA A 81 9.10 29.80 4.60
N SER A 82 9.24 28.97 5.64
CA SER A 82 10.25 29.15 6.68
C SER A 82 11.51 28.35 6.35
N LEU A 83 12.68 28.91 6.68
CA LEU A 83 13.94 28.16 6.74
C LEU A 83 13.91 27.34 8.04
N TYR A 84 13.40 26.11 7.95
CA TYR A 84 13.25 25.20 9.10
C TYR A 84 14.60 24.89 9.76
N LYS A 85 15.62 24.54 8.97
CA LYS A 85 16.89 24.02 9.52
C LYS A 85 18.07 24.31 8.63
N ALA A 86 19.23 24.58 9.24
CA ALA A 86 20.53 24.58 8.57
C ALA A 86 21.50 23.67 9.33
N TRP A 87 22.20 22.78 8.63
CA TRP A 87 23.12 21.83 9.26
C TRP A 87 24.27 21.41 8.33
N SER A 88 25.35 20.91 8.93
CA SER A 88 26.41 20.19 8.23
C SER A 88 26.26 18.69 8.48
N GLY A 89 26.31 17.87 7.43
CA GLY A 89 26.14 16.42 7.53
C GLY A 89 25.35 15.85 6.36
N LYS A 90 24.40 14.94 6.65
CA LYS A 90 23.66 14.19 5.61
C LYS A 90 22.20 13.97 5.98
N ILE A 91 21.41 13.60 4.99
CA ILE A 91 20.08 13.02 5.18
C ILE A 91 20.20 11.50 5.10
N ASN A 92 19.71 10.80 6.12
CA ASN A 92 19.53 9.35 6.09
C ASN A 92 18.21 9.05 5.40
N PHE A 93 18.28 8.66 4.13
CA PHE A 93 17.13 8.29 3.32
C PHE A 93 16.67 6.87 3.64
N ASN A 94 15.80 6.73 4.64
CA ASN A 94 15.10 5.48 4.96
C ASN A 94 13.65 5.54 4.47
N GLY A 95 13.03 4.37 4.32
CA GLY A 95 11.61 4.23 4.00
C GLY A 95 11.35 3.53 2.67
N PRO A 96 10.08 3.39 2.26
CA PRO A 96 9.69 2.50 1.17
C PRO A 96 10.36 2.83 -0.16
N VAL A 97 10.52 4.12 -0.46
CA VAL A 97 11.13 4.61 -1.71
C VAL A 97 12.64 4.40 -1.75
N TYR A 98 13.30 4.44 -0.59
CA TYR A 98 14.75 4.53 -0.48
C TYR A 98 15.40 3.18 -0.13
N THR A 99 14.84 2.48 0.87
CA THR A 99 15.37 1.21 1.38
C THR A 99 14.38 0.05 1.22
N SER A 100 13.19 0.30 0.66
CA SER A 100 12.06 -0.66 0.62
C SER A 100 11.55 -1.06 2.01
N SER A 101 11.93 -0.34 3.07
CA SER A 101 11.52 -0.64 4.45
C SER A 101 10.22 0.09 4.81
N HIS A 102 9.37 -0.54 5.62
CA HIS A 102 8.17 0.12 6.18
C HIS A 102 8.57 1.01 7.37
N GLY A 103 8.56 2.34 7.15
CA GLY A 103 9.11 3.34 8.08
C GLY A 103 10.65 3.43 8.08
N PRO A 104 11.28 4.23 8.96
CA PRO A 104 11.00 5.66 9.22
C PRO A 104 11.21 6.50 7.95
N GLN A 105 10.65 7.72 7.92
CA GLN A 105 10.92 8.71 6.87
C GLN A 105 12.35 9.28 6.97
N PRO A 106 12.84 10.03 5.96
CA PRO A 106 14.16 10.65 6.00
C PRO A 106 14.41 11.49 7.26
N ILE A 107 15.64 11.38 7.80
CA ILE A 107 16.09 12.09 9.01
C ILE A 107 17.41 12.83 8.71
N SER A 108 17.53 14.07 9.15
CA SER A 108 18.77 14.83 9.07
C SER A 108 19.74 14.44 10.19
N THR A 109 21.03 14.33 9.88
CA THR A 109 22.09 13.99 10.84
C THR A 109 23.32 14.86 10.65
N GLY A 110 24.03 15.11 11.75
CA GLY A 110 25.25 15.91 11.81
C GLY A 110 25.11 17.14 12.72
N ILE A 111 25.93 18.15 12.48
CA ILE A 111 26.01 19.36 13.29
C ILE A 111 24.90 20.33 12.87
N THR A 112 23.91 20.52 13.72
CA THR A 112 22.84 21.50 13.49
C THR A 112 23.36 22.89 13.84
N TYR A 113 23.35 23.80 12.85
CA TYR A 113 23.73 25.19 13.04
C TYR A 113 22.58 26.02 13.61
N MET A 114 21.38 25.84 13.05
CA MET A 114 20.15 26.46 13.51
C MET A 114 18.95 25.57 13.20
N GLU A 115 17.93 25.69 14.04
CA GLU A 115 16.58 25.17 13.81
C GLU A 115 15.60 26.30 14.17
N GLU A 116 14.73 26.66 13.22
CA GLU A 116 13.79 27.75 13.41
C GLU A 116 12.64 27.29 14.30
N THR A 117 12.34 28.11 15.31
CA THR A 117 11.27 27.83 16.28
C THR A 117 9.94 28.43 15.86
N ASP A 118 9.96 29.51 15.06
CA ASP A 118 8.77 30.13 14.51
C ASP A 118 8.29 29.41 13.24
N GLU A 119 7.16 28.70 13.33
CA GLU A 119 6.59 28.05 12.15
C GLU A 119 6.07 29.05 11.12
N ASN A 120 5.71 30.29 11.50
CA ASN A 120 5.14 31.32 10.62
C ASN A 120 5.95 32.63 10.69
N PRO A 121 7.16 32.68 10.09
CA PRO A 121 8.08 33.78 10.30
C PRO A 121 7.71 35.06 9.54
N TRP A 122 6.78 35.00 8.59
CA TRP A 122 6.43 36.13 7.73
C TRP A 122 5.44 37.08 8.40
N HIS A 123 5.70 38.38 8.28
CA HIS A 123 4.86 39.43 8.82
C HIS A 123 4.75 40.60 7.86
N ILE A 124 3.55 41.16 7.75
CA ILE A 124 3.27 42.37 6.98
C ILE A 124 2.82 43.45 7.96
N GLU A 125 3.49 44.59 7.94
CA GLU A 125 3.12 45.76 8.73
C GLU A 125 2.39 46.76 7.83
N VAL A 126 1.15 47.11 8.18
CA VAL A 126 0.32 48.11 7.49
C VAL A 126 -0.26 49.05 8.55
N ASN A 127 -0.08 50.37 8.36
CA ASN A 127 -0.56 51.39 9.31
C ASN A 127 -0.14 51.13 10.77
N GLY A 128 1.07 50.61 10.98
CA GLY A 128 1.62 50.28 12.30
C GLY A 128 1.07 49.00 12.95
N LYS A 129 0.19 48.26 12.25
CA LYS A 129 -0.35 46.96 12.72
C LYS A 129 0.33 45.81 11.98
N GLN A 130 0.78 44.81 12.75
CA GLN A 130 1.38 43.60 12.23
C GLN A 130 0.31 42.56 11.88
N ILE A 131 0.45 41.93 10.72
CA ILE A 131 -0.45 40.91 10.15
C ILE A 131 0.40 39.70 9.76
N ILE A 132 -0.05 38.50 10.15
CA ILE A 132 0.51 37.24 9.66
C ILE A 132 -0.19 36.93 8.32
N PRO A 133 0.54 36.90 7.18
CA PRO A 133 -0.06 36.58 5.89
C PRO A 133 -0.32 35.08 5.74
N GLU A 134 -1.24 34.74 4.86
CA GLU A 134 -1.30 33.39 4.31
C GLU A 134 -0.15 33.20 3.32
N VAL A 135 0.58 32.09 3.46
CA VAL A 135 1.75 31.78 2.63
C VAL A 135 1.37 30.73 1.60
N ASN A 136 1.58 31.07 0.33
CA ASN A 136 1.40 30.18 -0.80
C ASN A 136 2.73 29.93 -1.49
N TYR A 137 3.32 28.74 -1.32
CA TYR A 137 4.50 28.36 -2.10
C TYR A 137 4.13 28.17 -3.57
N LYS A 138 4.81 28.91 -4.44
CA LYS A 138 4.58 28.87 -5.90
C LYS A 138 5.56 27.94 -6.61
N GLY A 139 6.54 27.40 -5.90
CA GLY A 139 7.52 26.48 -6.45
C GLY A 139 8.93 27.05 -6.42
N HIS A 140 9.80 26.50 -7.26
CA HIS A 140 11.20 26.91 -7.33
C HIS A 140 11.77 26.78 -8.74
N THR A 141 12.81 27.56 -9.01
CA THR A 141 13.60 27.49 -10.24
C THR A 141 15.02 27.03 -9.91
N ILE A 142 15.57 26.12 -10.69
CA ILE A 142 16.95 25.67 -10.66
C ILE A 142 17.59 26.09 -11.98
N LEU A 143 18.45 27.10 -11.96
CA LEU A 143 19.12 27.61 -13.15
C LEU A 143 20.55 28.01 -12.83
N ASN A 144 21.50 27.72 -13.72
CA ASN A 144 22.93 28.02 -13.53
C ASN A 144 23.48 27.49 -12.20
N ASN A 145 23.06 26.28 -11.80
CA ASN A 145 23.42 25.64 -10.54
C ASN A 145 22.98 26.44 -9.29
N GLN A 146 22.00 27.33 -9.39
CA GLN A 146 21.41 28.09 -8.26
C GLN A 146 19.92 27.81 -8.14
N VAL A 147 19.38 27.93 -6.93
CA VAL A 147 17.96 27.72 -6.65
C VAL A 147 17.31 29.05 -6.24
N ILE A 148 16.14 29.32 -6.79
CA ILE A 148 15.29 30.46 -6.44
C ILE A 148 13.95 29.92 -5.97
N LEU A 149 13.61 30.18 -4.71
CA LEU A 149 12.35 29.81 -4.08
C LEU A 149 11.33 30.91 -4.32
N LYS A 150 10.08 30.56 -4.63
CA LYS A 150 9.02 31.52 -4.97
C LYS A 150 7.83 31.36 -4.04
N TYR A 151 7.42 32.47 -3.43
CA TYR A 151 6.31 32.55 -2.49
C TYR A 151 5.35 33.67 -2.87
N GLU A 152 4.09 33.51 -2.48
CA GLU A 152 3.08 34.57 -2.47
C GLU A 152 2.59 34.73 -1.03
N LEU A 153 2.67 35.96 -0.52
CA LEU A 153 2.12 36.35 0.77
C LEU A 153 0.78 37.05 0.53
N ALA A 154 -0.31 36.40 0.92
CA ALA A 154 -1.66 36.93 0.76
C ALA A 154 -2.16 37.54 2.07
N TYR A 155 -2.71 38.75 1.98
CA TYR A 155 -3.34 39.44 3.11
C TYR A 155 -4.40 40.41 2.60
N GLN A 156 -5.58 40.47 3.22
CA GLN A 156 -6.64 41.44 2.89
C GLN A 156 -6.95 41.56 1.38
N GLY A 157 -6.88 40.45 0.63
CA GLY A 157 -7.08 40.42 -0.83
C GLY A 157 -5.88 40.88 -1.69
N GLN A 158 -4.81 41.38 -1.07
CA GLN A 158 -3.55 41.73 -1.72
C GLN A 158 -2.60 40.52 -1.77
N LYS A 159 -1.69 40.55 -2.75
CA LYS A 159 -0.71 39.48 -3.01
C LYS A 159 0.68 40.06 -3.24
N ILE A 160 1.60 39.78 -2.32
CA ILE A 160 3.02 40.15 -2.45
C ILE A 160 3.80 38.93 -2.93
N LEU A 161 4.59 39.10 -3.98
CA LEU A 161 5.46 38.04 -4.47
C LEU A 161 6.84 38.16 -3.82
N VAL A 162 7.38 37.05 -3.36
CA VAL A 162 8.72 36.96 -2.75
C VAL A 162 9.52 35.90 -3.50
N GLU A 163 10.71 36.29 -3.96
CA GLU A 163 11.73 35.38 -4.45
C GLU A 163 12.89 35.35 -3.47
N GLU A 164 13.35 34.16 -3.10
CA GLU A 164 14.48 33.95 -2.20
C GLU A 164 15.55 33.09 -2.88
N LYS A 165 16.78 33.59 -2.91
CA LYS A 165 17.94 32.87 -3.43
C LYS A 165 18.95 32.60 -2.31
N PRO A 166 18.98 31.38 -1.75
CA PRO A 166 20.01 30.97 -0.81
C PRO A 166 21.29 30.53 -1.52
N GLU A 167 22.46 30.86 -0.98
CA GLU A 167 23.75 30.41 -1.51
C GLU A 167 24.81 30.23 -0.41
N PHE A 168 25.68 29.23 -0.58
CA PHE A 168 26.81 28.99 0.31
C PHE A 168 27.97 29.95 0.00
N PHE A 169 28.69 30.38 1.04
CA PHE A 169 30.00 30.99 0.89
C PHE A 169 30.94 30.49 1.98
N GLU A 170 32.25 30.53 1.70
CA GLU A 170 33.27 30.20 2.67
C GLU A 170 33.80 31.47 3.36
N VAL A 171 33.82 31.45 4.68
CA VAL A 171 34.55 32.42 5.50
C VAL A 171 35.90 31.80 5.79
N GLY A 172 37.00 32.55 5.58
CA GLY A 172 38.37 32.02 5.61
C GLY A 172 38.67 31.00 6.73
N ASN A 173 39.57 30.05 6.45
CA ASN A 173 39.84 28.84 7.24
C ASN A 173 38.71 27.78 7.21
N GLY A 174 38.01 27.61 6.08
CA GLY A 174 37.05 26.51 5.90
C GLY A 174 35.73 26.65 6.67
N LYS A 175 35.41 27.85 7.18
CA LYS A 175 34.16 28.08 7.93
C LYS A 175 32.99 28.27 6.98
N ALA A 176 31.86 27.65 7.30
CA ALA A 176 30.65 27.74 6.49
C ALA A 176 29.92 29.07 6.72
N GLY A 177 29.33 29.63 5.66
CA GLY A 177 28.38 30.72 5.73
C GLY A 177 27.31 30.54 4.67
N TYR A 178 26.17 31.20 4.86
CA TYR A 178 25.16 31.29 3.82
C TYR A 178 24.59 32.69 3.68
N GLU A 179 24.25 33.02 2.44
CA GLU A 179 23.60 34.26 2.04
C GLU A 179 22.18 33.93 1.57
N ARG A 180 21.20 34.74 1.98
CA ARG A 180 19.82 34.74 1.48
C ARG A 180 19.58 36.08 0.80
N VAL A 181 19.27 36.05 -0.49
CA VAL A 181 18.92 37.24 -1.26
C VAL A 181 17.42 37.22 -1.53
N PHE A 182 16.70 38.21 -1.00
CA PHE A 182 15.27 38.39 -1.18
C PHE A 182 14.98 39.44 -2.25
N THR A 183 14.01 39.16 -3.10
CA THR A 183 13.38 40.13 -4.00
C THR A 183 11.88 40.12 -3.76
N VAL A 184 11.29 41.29 -3.59
CA VAL A 184 9.86 41.45 -3.32
C VAL A 184 9.21 42.27 -4.42
N LYS A 185 7.98 41.90 -4.80
CA LYS A 185 7.19 42.59 -5.82
C LYS A 185 5.76 42.78 -5.33
N ASN A 186 5.10 43.84 -5.82
CA ASN A 186 3.72 44.20 -5.49
C ASN A 186 3.49 44.53 -4.00
N ILE A 187 4.48 45.17 -3.34
CA ILE A 187 4.29 45.70 -1.99
C ILE A 187 3.54 47.03 -2.06
N PRO A 188 2.39 47.20 -1.38
CA PRO A 188 1.72 48.49 -1.26
C PRO A 188 2.60 49.54 -0.59
N THR A 189 2.43 50.82 -0.95
CA THR A 189 3.31 51.92 -0.50
C THR A 189 3.34 52.10 1.02
N ASP A 190 2.26 51.73 1.71
CA ASP A 190 2.09 51.80 3.17
C ASP A 190 2.43 50.49 3.90
N ALA A 191 2.82 49.45 3.15
CA ALA A 191 3.13 48.13 3.69
C ALA A 191 4.65 47.91 3.82
N LYS A 192 5.05 47.15 4.84
CA LYS A 192 6.41 46.61 4.99
C LYS A 192 6.37 45.11 5.19
N VAL A 193 7.24 44.39 4.50
CA VAL A 193 7.39 42.94 4.66
C VAL A 193 8.57 42.67 5.58
N SER A 194 8.37 41.77 6.54
CA SER A 194 9.42 41.32 7.43
C SER A 194 9.38 39.82 7.65
N VAL A 195 10.54 39.27 8.00
CA VAL A 195 10.71 37.86 8.32
C VAL A 195 11.42 37.75 9.67
N ASN A 196 10.83 36.99 10.59
CA ASN A 196 11.48 36.60 11.84
C ASN A 196 12.57 35.58 11.51
N MET A 197 13.71 35.71 12.17
CA MET A 197 14.88 34.86 11.95
C MET A 197 15.49 34.47 13.29
N HIS A 198 15.68 33.17 13.46
CA HIS A 198 16.55 32.60 14.48
C HIS A 198 17.96 32.37 13.92
N LEU A 199 18.93 33.07 14.49
CA LEU A 199 20.34 32.94 14.19
C LEU A 199 21.02 32.21 15.34
N ALA A 200 21.82 31.20 15.04
CA ALA A 200 22.59 30.45 16.02
C ALA A 200 23.96 30.06 15.46
N SER A 201 24.78 29.40 16.28
CA SER A 201 26.12 28.98 15.89
C SER A 201 27.06 30.16 15.53
N MET A 202 26.89 31.31 16.18
CA MET A 202 27.75 32.48 16.02
C MET A 202 28.77 32.57 17.15
N LEU A 203 29.94 33.16 16.91
CA LEU A 203 30.92 33.49 17.97
C LEU A 203 30.75 34.91 18.49
N ALA A 204 30.29 35.82 17.63
CA ALA A 204 29.96 37.19 17.97
C ALA A 204 28.56 37.55 17.45
N THR A 205 27.91 38.51 18.10
CA THR A 205 26.61 39.04 17.63
C THR A 205 26.72 39.84 16.33
N THR A 206 27.93 40.05 15.85
CA THR A 206 28.26 40.68 14.58
C THR A 206 28.55 39.67 13.46
N ASP A 207 28.38 38.36 13.69
CA ASP A 207 28.61 37.31 12.69
C ASP A 207 27.48 37.20 11.64
N TYR A 208 26.72 38.27 11.45
CA TYR A 208 25.78 38.43 10.34
C TYR A 208 25.94 39.82 9.71
N SER A 209 25.48 39.96 8.47
CA SER A 209 25.44 41.23 7.74
C SER A 209 24.17 41.32 6.92
N THR A 210 23.58 42.52 6.83
CA THR A 210 22.44 42.77 5.96
C THR A 210 22.44 44.21 5.46
N ASP A 211 21.90 44.40 4.25
CA ASP A 211 21.56 45.72 3.69
C ASP A 211 20.11 46.14 4.01
N GLY A 212 19.35 45.27 4.70
CA GLY A 212 18.03 45.56 5.24
C GLY A 212 18.07 46.03 6.69
N LYS A 213 16.89 46.24 7.29
CA LYS A 213 16.79 46.63 8.71
C LYS A 213 16.53 45.40 9.59
N PHE A 214 17.55 44.92 10.29
CA PHE A 214 17.43 43.84 11.28
C PHE A 214 17.27 44.39 12.70
N THR A 215 16.19 44.00 13.38
CA THR A 215 15.92 44.41 14.78
C THR A 215 16.01 43.19 15.68
N ILE A 216 16.97 43.18 16.60
CA ILE A 216 17.15 42.10 17.57
C ILE A 216 16.04 42.17 18.61
N SER A 217 15.29 41.08 18.79
CA SER A 217 14.28 40.94 19.84
C SER A 217 14.82 40.21 21.07
N ASN A 218 15.75 39.26 20.87
CA ASN A 218 16.37 38.52 21.95
C ASN A 218 17.79 38.11 21.60
N GLN A 219 18.67 38.05 22.60
CA GLN A 219 20.03 37.57 22.47
C GLN A 219 20.35 36.63 23.63
N ARG A 220 20.94 35.48 23.32
CA ARG A 220 21.31 34.45 24.30
C ARG A 220 22.76 34.03 24.10
N ASP A 221 23.38 33.67 25.22
CA ASP A 221 24.68 33.03 25.25
C ASP A 221 24.49 31.52 25.43
N GLU A 222 25.04 30.74 24.53
CA GLU A 222 24.95 29.28 24.54
C GLU A 222 26.35 28.70 24.80
N GLN A 223 26.47 27.84 25.81
CA GLN A 223 27.72 27.12 26.06
C GLN A 223 27.63 25.73 25.41
N SER A 224 28.64 25.37 24.62
CA SER A 224 28.79 24.01 24.11
C SER A 224 30.22 23.54 24.35
N GLN A 225 30.37 22.53 25.22
CA GLN A 225 31.66 22.11 25.77
C GLN A 225 32.43 23.32 26.35
N ASN A 226 33.59 23.66 25.79
CA ASN A 226 34.46 24.76 26.25
C ASN A 226 34.38 26.01 25.35
N GLN A 227 33.35 26.14 24.51
CA GLN A 227 33.20 27.28 23.60
C GLN A 227 31.84 27.96 23.78
N ALA A 228 31.89 29.29 23.93
CA ALA A 228 30.71 30.15 23.99
C ALA A 228 30.24 30.50 22.57
N PHE A 229 28.93 30.39 22.36
CA PHE A 229 28.23 30.75 21.14
C PHE A 229 27.17 31.83 21.45
N LYS A 230 26.79 32.57 20.41
CA LYS A 230 25.70 33.54 20.44
C LYS A 230 24.52 33.00 19.62
N ALA A 231 23.31 33.19 20.15
CA ALA A 231 22.07 33.02 19.43
C ALA A 231 21.25 34.30 19.49
N ILE A 232 20.60 34.66 18.39
CA ILE A 232 19.83 35.88 18.23
C ILE A 232 18.48 35.52 17.62
N ASP A 233 17.40 36.00 18.23
CA ASP A 233 16.11 36.09 17.56
C ASP A 233 15.94 37.55 17.12
N GLY A 234 15.55 37.75 15.86
CA GLY A 234 15.32 39.10 15.36
C GLY A 234 14.40 39.15 14.15
N LYS A 235 14.00 40.36 13.79
CA LYS A 235 13.10 40.65 12.68
C LYS A 235 13.86 41.39 11.57
N LEU A 236 13.98 40.75 10.40
CA LEU A 236 14.52 41.37 9.20
C LEU A 236 13.38 42.05 8.43
N THR A 237 13.40 43.39 8.36
CA THR A 237 12.52 44.15 7.47
C THR A 237 13.17 44.24 6.08
N LEU A 238 12.47 43.77 5.07
CA LEU A 238 12.95 43.75 3.69
C LEU A 238 12.85 45.14 3.05
N ASN A 239 13.74 45.40 2.10
CA ASN A 239 13.69 46.59 1.26
C ASN A 239 12.46 46.51 0.34
N ASN A 240 11.59 47.52 0.40
CA ASN A 240 10.37 47.58 -0.42
C ASN A 240 10.65 47.65 -1.94
N THR A 241 11.85 48.12 -2.32
CA THR A 241 12.33 48.17 -3.71
C THR A 241 13.73 47.57 -3.80
N GLY A 242 13.96 46.72 -4.80
CA GLY A 242 15.28 46.10 -5.03
C GLY A 242 15.48 44.80 -4.25
N LYS A 243 16.74 44.50 -3.93
CA LYS A 243 17.14 43.27 -3.21
C LYS A 243 17.36 43.57 -1.73
N THR A 244 17.09 42.57 -0.90
CA THR A 244 17.59 42.52 0.48
C THR A 244 18.54 41.35 0.60
N THR A 245 19.77 41.61 1.02
CA THR A 245 20.80 40.59 1.25
C THR A 245 20.93 40.36 2.75
N PHE A 246 20.91 39.10 3.18
CA PHE A 246 21.22 38.71 4.55
C PHE A 246 22.25 37.59 4.52
N SER A 247 23.36 37.75 5.23
CA SER A 247 24.44 36.76 5.29
C SER A 247 24.77 36.44 6.74
N ILE A 248 25.07 35.18 7.03
CA ILE A 248 25.51 34.72 8.36
C ILE A 248 26.77 33.86 8.24
N HIS A 249 27.69 34.04 9.19
CA HIS A 249 28.86 33.20 9.37
C HIS A 249 28.55 32.13 10.43
N LEU A 250 28.73 30.87 10.07
CA LEU A 250 28.41 29.74 10.93
C LEU A 250 29.69 29.14 11.50
N THR A 251 29.70 28.98 12.82
CA THR A 251 30.71 28.20 13.52
C THR A 251 30.07 26.88 13.98
N PRO A 252 30.60 25.73 13.51
CA PRO A 252 30.09 24.44 13.96
C PRO A 252 30.29 24.34 15.48
N LYS A 253 29.21 24.05 16.19
CA LYS A 253 29.32 23.64 17.59
C LYS A 253 30.15 22.35 17.62
N PRO A 254 31.02 22.14 18.63
CA PRO A 254 31.70 20.87 18.80
C PRO A 254 30.65 19.77 18.68
N GLU A 255 30.93 18.76 17.86
CA GLU A 255 30.09 17.58 17.79
C GLU A 255 29.99 17.10 19.24
N GLN A 256 28.80 17.21 19.83
CA GLN A 256 28.54 16.53 21.09
C GLN A 256 28.91 15.10 20.76
N PRO A 257 29.90 14.47 21.44
CA PRO A 257 30.08 13.04 21.27
C PRO A 257 28.67 12.51 21.45
N LEU A 258 28.14 11.83 20.42
CA LEU A 258 26.98 10.99 20.65
C LEU A 258 27.43 10.21 21.87
N ALA A 259 26.86 10.52 23.06
CA ALA A 259 26.98 9.64 24.20
C ALA A 259 26.72 8.31 23.56
N THR A 260 27.70 7.40 23.62
CA THR A 260 27.61 6.09 22.98
C THR A 260 26.27 5.59 23.45
N GLN A 261 25.23 5.79 22.64
CA GLN A 261 23.93 5.26 22.92
C GLN A 261 24.27 3.84 22.55
N THR A 262 24.73 3.10 23.55
CA THR A 262 24.46 1.70 23.66
C THR A 262 22.97 1.67 23.45
N MET A 263 22.58 1.56 22.18
CA MET A 263 21.20 1.49 21.79
C MET A 263 20.64 0.48 22.75
N SER A 264 19.66 0.89 23.54
CA SER A 264 19.02 -0.02 24.47
C SER A 264 18.65 -1.27 23.67
N ARG A 265 18.67 -2.45 24.31
CA ARG A 265 18.31 -3.70 23.61
C ARG A 265 16.98 -3.54 22.84
N SER A 266 16.05 -2.76 23.39
CA SER A 266 14.82 -2.28 22.74
C SER A 266 15.03 -1.46 21.47
N GLU A 267 15.93 -0.48 21.46
CA GLU A 267 16.23 0.33 20.26
C GLU A 267 16.95 -0.50 19.19
N MET A 268 17.86 -1.42 19.55
CA MET A 268 18.49 -2.32 18.59
C MET A 268 17.47 -3.22 17.92
N ILE A 269 16.57 -3.82 18.71
CA ILE A 269 15.47 -4.66 18.20
C ILE A 269 14.53 -3.83 17.31
N ALA A 270 14.13 -2.63 17.75
CA ALA A 270 13.30 -1.73 16.94
C ALA A 270 13.96 -1.40 15.60
N ASN A 271 15.28 -1.19 15.59
CA ASN A 271 16.04 -0.98 14.35
C ASN A 271 16.12 -2.23 13.47
N LEU A 272 16.17 -3.44 14.03
CA LEU A 272 16.10 -4.68 13.26
C LEU A 272 14.73 -4.81 12.57
N PHE A 273 13.63 -4.56 13.28
CA PHE A 273 12.28 -4.54 12.68
C PHE A 273 12.08 -3.40 11.68
N ALA A 274 12.69 -2.23 11.90
CA ALA A 274 12.61 -1.11 10.97
C ALA A 274 13.42 -1.35 9.69
N LYS A 275 14.51 -2.12 9.76
CA LYS A 275 15.31 -2.50 8.58
C LYS A 275 14.81 -3.75 7.89
N SER A 276 14.03 -4.58 8.57
CA SER A 276 13.39 -5.75 7.96
C SER A 276 12.10 -5.39 7.24
N ASP A 277 11.64 -6.30 6.40
CA ASP A 277 10.35 -6.29 5.73
C ASP A 277 9.27 -7.07 6.50
N CYS A 278 9.56 -7.58 7.70
CA CYS A 278 8.58 -8.28 8.54
C CYS A 278 7.35 -7.41 8.83
N ASN A 279 7.61 -6.12 9.00
CA ASN A 279 6.62 -5.05 9.17
C ASN A 279 5.78 -4.77 7.91
N THR A 280 5.93 -5.54 6.83
CA THR A 280 5.04 -5.46 5.68
C THR A 280 3.80 -6.34 5.84
N CYS A 281 3.95 -7.47 6.53
CA CYS A 281 2.88 -8.44 6.72
C CYS A 281 2.40 -8.51 8.16
N HIS A 282 3.27 -8.21 9.13
CA HIS A 282 2.99 -8.33 10.55
C HIS A 282 2.92 -6.95 11.22
N ASN A 283 2.06 -6.84 12.23
CA ASN A 283 1.99 -5.72 13.16
C ASN A 283 2.15 -6.25 14.60
N GLN A 284 2.50 -5.40 15.56
CA GLN A 284 2.67 -5.85 16.95
C GLN A 284 1.36 -6.39 17.55
N ASP A 285 0.26 -5.67 17.38
CA ASP A 285 -0.99 -5.89 18.10
C ASP A 285 -2.12 -6.41 17.20
N VAL A 286 -2.19 -5.94 15.95
CA VAL A 286 -3.33 -6.19 15.05
C VAL A 286 -2.98 -7.26 14.01
N LYS A 287 -3.88 -8.20 13.75
CA LYS A 287 -3.73 -9.12 12.62
C LYS A 287 -3.90 -8.34 11.31
N THR A 288 -2.96 -8.51 10.40
CA THR A 288 -2.95 -7.83 9.10
C THR A 288 -2.93 -8.87 7.99
N VAL A 289 -1.88 -8.93 7.17
CA VAL A 289 -1.70 -10.02 6.19
C VAL A 289 -1.19 -11.29 6.88
N GLY A 290 -0.19 -11.14 7.75
CA GLY A 290 0.25 -12.16 8.70
C GLY A 290 -0.37 -11.95 10.10
N PRO A 291 -0.17 -12.89 11.02
CA PRO A 291 -0.57 -12.73 12.42
C PRO A 291 0.15 -11.57 13.09
N SER A 292 -0.44 -11.02 14.16
CA SER A 292 0.27 -10.04 14.98
C SER A 292 1.44 -10.70 15.73
N TYR A 293 2.46 -9.92 16.10
CA TYR A 293 3.55 -10.42 16.93
C TYR A 293 3.05 -10.94 18.27
N LYS A 294 2.02 -10.29 18.86
CA LYS A 294 1.32 -10.82 20.04
C LYS A 294 0.67 -12.16 19.78
N ALA A 295 -0.06 -12.34 18.67
CA ALA A 295 -0.65 -13.64 18.34
C ALA A 295 0.42 -14.73 18.18
N ILE A 296 1.57 -14.41 17.58
CA ILE A 296 2.72 -15.33 17.53
C ILE A 296 3.22 -15.66 18.95
N ALA A 297 3.42 -14.64 19.78
CA ALA A 297 3.85 -14.80 21.16
C ALA A 297 2.88 -15.68 21.96
N GLU A 298 1.57 -15.49 21.79
CA GLU A 298 0.49 -16.25 22.40
C GLU A 298 0.45 -17.71 21.90
N ARG A 299 0.71 -17.96 20.61
CA ARG A 299 0.66 -19.32 20.04
C ARG A 299 1.85 -20.20 20.43
N TYR A 300 3.04 -19.61 20.59
CA TYR A 300 4.27 -20.37 20.82
C TYR A 300 4.82 -20.17 22.25
N GLU A 301 4.96 -21.23 23.04
CA GLU A 301 5.60 -21.16 24.36
C GLU A 301 7.03 -20.61 24.23
N ASN A 302 7.44 -19.70 25.11
CA ASN A 302 8.77 -19.07 25.10
C ASN A 302 9.89 -20.02 25.59
N ASN A 303 10.14 -21.06 24.81
CA ASN A 303 11.22 -22.03 25.01
C ASN A 303 12.22 -22.02 23.83
N GLU A 304 13.38 -22.65 24.02
CA GLU A 304 14.46 -22.65 23.05
C GLU A 304 14.10 -23.38 21.74
N GLN A 305 13.32 -24.45 21.83
CA GLN A 305 12.87 -25.22 20.66
C GLN A 305 11.97 -24.39 19.74
N ASN A 306 11.00 -23.68 20.32
CA ASN A 306 10.09 -22.79 19.58
C ASN A 306 10.83 -21.59 19.01
N ARG A 307 11.77 -20.97 19.76
CA ARG A 307 12.64 -19.92 19.23
C ARG A 307 13.40 -20.39 18.00
N ASN A 308 14.10 -21.51 18.10
CA ASN A 308 14.87 -22.06 16.97
C ASN A 308 13.98 -22.39 15.77
N THR A 309 12.77 -22.87 16.01
CA THR A 309 11.82 -23.18 14.94
C THR A 309 11.29 -21.93 14.24
N LEU A 310 10.96 -20.88 15.01
CA LEU A 310 10.53 -19.59 14.47
C LEU A 310 11.66 -18.90 13.71
N ILE A 311 12.90 -18.94 14.21
CA ILE A 311 14.09 -18.43 13.50
C ILE A 311 14.25 -19.15 12.16
N ALA A 312 14.15 -20.48 12.15
CA ALA A 312 14.22 -21.25 10.92
C ALA A 312 13.07 -20.90 9.95
N LYS A 313 11.85 -20.67 10.47
CA LYS A 313 10.69 -20.26 9.66
C LYS A 313 10.89 -18.87 9.06
N VAL A 314 11.41 -17.89 9.82
CA VAL A 314 11.74 -16.54 9.31
C VAL A 314 12.73 -16.63 8.15
N ILE A 315 13.81 -17.40 8.31
CA ILE A 315 14.88 -17.51 7.30
C ILE A 315 14.40 -18.29 6.07
N LYS A 316 13.70 -19.42 6.26
CA LYS A 316 13.30 -20.32 5.16
C LYS A 316 11.94 -19.99 4.56
N GLY A 317 11.18 -19.08 5.17
CA GLY A 317 9.79 -18.81 4.81
C GLY A 317 8.88 -20.01 5.08
N GLY A 318 7.63 -19.89 4.64
CA GLY A 318 6.68 -21.00 4.61
C GLY A 318 5.24 -20.56 4.82
N ALA A 319 4.31 -21.45 4.50
CA ALA A 319 2.87 -21.24 4.64
C ALA A 319 2.29 -22.20 5.69
N GLY A 320 0.97 -22.12 5.93
CA GLY A 320 0.19 -23.17 6.59
C GLY A 320 0.09 -23.10 8.11
N ASN A 321 0.83 -22.20 8.78
CA ASN A 321 0.67 -21.99 10.22
C ASN A 321 -0.54 -21.08 10.47
N TRP A 322 -0.61 -19.96 9.78
CA TRP A 322 -1.55 -18.86 10.05
C TRP A 322 -2.51 -18.60 8.88
N GLY A 323 -2.72 -19.61 8.03
CA GLY A 323 -3.51 -19.56 6.80
C GLY A 323 -2.70 -19.96 5.58
N GLN A 324 -3.32 -19.85 4.41
CA GLN A 324 -2.71 -20.19 3.12
C GLN A 324 -1.71 -19.15 2.63
N ILE A 325 -1.70 -17.95 3.23
CA ILE A 325 -0.79 -16.86 2.86
C ILE A 325 0.65 -17.26 3.22
N PRO A 326 1.55 -17.47 2.24
CA PRO A 326 2.93 -17.85 2.51
C PRO A 326 3.72 -16.64 3.05
N MET A 327 4.51 -16.86 4.10
CA MET A 327 5.56 -15.90 4.48
C MET A 327 6.77 -16.12 3.58
N SER A 328 7.23 -15.05 2.92
CA SER A 328 8.44 -15.09 2.07
C SER A 328 9.68 -15.48 2.89
N PRO A 329 10.64 -16.20 2.28
CA PRO A 329 11.91 -16.53 2.94
C PRO A 329 12.82 -15.29 3.08
N HIS A 330 13.58 -15.22 4.18
CA HIS A 330 14.58 -14.18 4.43
C HIS A 330 15.99 -14.80 4.52
N PRO A 331 16.52 -15.40 3.43
CA PRO A 331 17.80 -16.12 3.47
C PRO A 331 19.01 -15.21 3.69
N THR A 332 18.84 -13.90 3.49
CA THR A 332 19.86 -12.88 3.72
C THR A 332 19.86 -12.34 5.15
N LEU A 333 18.85 -12.65 5.97
CA LEU A 333 18.79 -12.27 7.38
C LEU A 333 19.72 -13.17 8.19
N LYS A 334 20.65 -12.56 8.92
CA LYS A 334 21.59 -13.30 9.78
C LYS A 334 20.82 -14.01 10.90
N LYS A 335 21.30 -15.20 11.29
CA LYS A 335 20.64 -16.00 12.32
C LYS A 335 20.59 -15.26 13.66
N GLU A 336 21.63 -14.49 13.97
CA GLU A 336 21.74 -13.71 15.21
C GLU A 336 20.71 -12.58 15.26
N ASP A 337 20.51 -11.88 14.14
CA ASP A 337 19.48 -10.84 14.03
C ASP A 337 18.07 -11.44 14.11
N ALA A 338 17.86 -12.58 13.44
CA ALA A 338 16.60 -13.34 13.51
C ALA A 338 16.32 -13.82 14.95
N ASP A 339 17.32 -14.28 15.69
CA ASP A 339 17.19 -14.68 17.10
C ASP A 339 16.79 -13.50 18.00
N ALA A 340 17.42 -12.33 17.81
CA ALA A 340 17.08 -11.13 18.56
C ALA A 340 15.62 -10.69 18.30
N MET A 341 15.17 -10.75 17.05
CA MET A 341 13.80 -10.40 16.65
C MET A 341 12.77 -11.42 17.16
N VAL A 342 13.02 -12.72 17.01
CA VAL A 342 12.12 -13.78 17.51
C VAL A 342 12.05 -13.76 19.03
N SER A 343 13.17 -13.56 19.71
CA SER A 343 13.21 -13.43 21.17
C SER A 343 12.37 -12.25 21.67
N TYR A 344 12.38 -11.13 20.93
CA TYR A 344 11.48 -10.01 21.22
C TYR A 344 10.01 -10.39 21.06
N ILE A 345 9.65 -10.99 19.91
CA ILE A 345 8.27 -11.41 19.64
C ILE A 345 7.78 -12.32 20.77
N MET A 346 8.57 -13.33 21.13
CA MET A 346 8.21 -14.26 22.20
C MET A 346 8.21 -13.64 23.60
N SER A 347 8.83 -12.47 23.79
CA SER A 347 8.74 -11.70 25.04
C SER A 347 7.49 -10.83 25.15
N LEU A 348 6.74 -10.64 24.05
CA LEU A 348 5.44 -9.96 24.07
C LEU A 348 4.35 -10.79 24.74
N ASP A 349 4.67 -12.04 25.09
CA ASP A 349 3.80 -12.93 25.84
C ASP A 349 3.70 -12.49 27.31
N ALA A 350 2.48 -12.15 27.73
CA ALA A 350 2.14 -12.17 29.14
C ALA A 350 1.92 -13.64 29.56
N ALA A 351 2.99 -14.36 29.91
CA ALA A 351 2.94 -15.76 30.35
C ALA A 351 1.90 -16.04 31.46
N LYS A 352 1.53 -15.01 32.25
CA LYS A 352 0.45 -15.05 33.25
C LYS A 352 -0.98 -15.09 32.65
N GLU A 353 -1.20 -14.50 31.47
CA GLU A 353 -2.49 -14.52 30.78
C GLU A 353 -2.71 -15.85 30.05
N ARG A 354 -1.66 -16.47 29.49
CA ARG A 354 -1.73 -17.78 28.84
C ARG A 354 -2.15 -18.92 29.76
N GLU A 355 -1.54 -19.02 30.93
CA GLU A 355 -1.88 -20.07 31.91
C GLU A 355 -3.31 -19.88 32.45
N GLN A 356 -3.80 -18.64 32.49
CA GLN A 356 -5.16 -18.29 32.90
C GLN A 356 -6.21 -18.37 31.77
N ALA A 357 -5.83 -18.20 30.51
CA ALA A 357 -6.73 -18.24 29.35
C ALA A 357 -6.89 -19.66 28.80
N ALA A 358 -5.80 -20.42 28.64
CA ALA A 358 -5.87 -21.81 28.18
C ALA A 358 -6.60 -22.71 29.19
N SER A 359 -6.38 -22.51 30.50
CA SER A 359 -7.12 -23.21 31.57
C SER A 359 -8.61 -22.86 31.62
N LYS A 360 -9.01 -21.66 31.14
CA LYS A 360 -10.42 -21.27 30.98
C LYS A 360 -11.04 -21.87 29.71
N LEU A 361 -10.29 -22.01 28.62
CA LEU A 361 -10.78 -22.52 27.34
C LEU A 361 -10.89 -24.05 27.31
N MET A 362 -9.94 -24.75 27.94
CA MET A 362 -9.89 -26.21 28.04
C MET A 362 -10.02 -26.64 29.51
N PRO A 363 -11.24 -26.62 30.09
CA PRO A 363 -11.44 -27.04 31.47
C PRO A 363 -11.17 -28.53 31.63
N ARG A 364 -10.45 -28.92 32.68
CA ARG A 364 -10.15 -30.33 32.96
C ARG A 364 -11.45 -31.13 33.16
N PRO A 365 -11.73 -32.16 32.33
CA PRO A 365 -12.95 -32.94 32.45
C PRO A 365 -12.94 -33.81 33.72
N ALA A 366 -14.13 -34.09 34.27
CA ALA A 366 -14.31 -34.97 35.43
C ALA A 366 -14.08 -36.47 35.13
N TYR A 367 -13.69 -36.80 33.89
CA TYR A 367 -13.50 -38.15 33.40
C TYR A 367 -12.26 -38.18 32.49
N LYS A 368 -11.61 -39.34 32.44
CA LYS A 368 -10.45 -39.56 31.56
C LYS A 368 -10.92 -39.70 30.11
N ILE A 369 -10.20 -39.07 29.19
CA ILE A 369 -10.40 -39.23 27.75
C ILE A 369 -9.73 -40.53 27.31
N ILE A 370 -10.48 -41.37 26.61
CA ILE A 370 -10.06 -42.72 26.21
C ILE A 370 -10.26 -42.85 24.70
N LEU A 371 -9.15 -42.92 23.98
CA LEU A 371 -9.09 -43.25 22.55
C LEU A 371 -8.86 -44.76 22.39
N LYS A 372 -9.68 -45.43 21.59
CA LYS A 372 -9.56 -46.87 21.29
C LYS A 372 -9.45 -47.07 19.79
N ALA A 373 -8.36 -47.69 19.33
CA ALA A 373 -8.30 -48.20 17.97
C ALA A 373 -9.28 -49.37 17.81
N GLU A 374 -10.11 -49.34 16.77
CA GLU A 374 -11.10 -50.40 16.50
C GLU A 374 -10.97 -50.90 15.08
N LYS A 375 -11.21 -52.21 14.87
CA LYS A 375 -11.26 -52.77 13.52
C LYS A 375 -12.63 -52.49 12.90
N PRO A 376 -12.70 -52.12 11.61
CA PRO A 376 -13.97 -51.88 10.92
C PRO A 376 -14.85 -53.12 10.90
N ASN A 377 -16.13 -52.93 11.18
CA ASN A 377 -17.15 -53.99 11.06
C ASN A 377 -18.36 -53.45 10.31
N GLN A 378 -18.31 -53.55 8.97
CA GLN A 378 -19.34 -52.98 8.09
C GLN A 378 -20.70 -53.69 8.16
N SER A 379 -20.76 -54.91 8.73
CA SER A 379 -22.00 -55.67 8.89
C SER A 379 -22.67 -55.50 10.27
N ALA A 380 -22.07 -54.71 11.17
CA ALA A 380 -22.61 -54.46 12.50
C ALA A 380 -23.83 -53.52 12.48
N LYS A 381 -24.94 -54.01 13.05
CA LYS A 381 -26.20 -53.24 13.21
C LYS A 381 -26.35 -52.57 14.58
N THR A 382 -25.42 -52.81 15.50
CA THR A 382 -25.46 -52.36 16.90
C THR A 382 -24.71 -51.05 17.11
N GLU A 383 -25.27 -50.16 17.93
CA GLU A 383 -24.61 -48.94 18.38
C GLU A 383 -23.77 -49.20 19.65
N LYS A 384 -22.62 -48.53 19.75
CA LYS A 384 -21.74 -48.54 20.93
C LYS A 384 -21.70 -47.16 21.58
N GLN A 385 -21.36 -47.12 22.86
CA GLN A 385 -21.15 -45.87 23.60
C GLN A 385 -19.88 -45.16 23.10
N GLY A 386 -19.96 -43.86 22.84
CA GLY A 386 -18.84 -43.02 22.41
C GLY A 386 -19.05 -42.41 21.03
N ILE A 387 -17.95 -42.02 20.40
CA ILE A 387 -17.89 -41.27 19.14
C ILE A 387 -16.96 -42.01 18.20
N ALA A 388 -17.36 -42.24 16.96
CA ALA A 388 -16.46 -42.74 15.92
C ALA A 388 -15.54 -41.62 15.45
N ILE A 389 -14.23 -41.88 15.37
CA ILE A 389 -13.24 -40.95 14.85
C ILE A 389 -12.47 -41.58 13.68
N ASN A 390 -12.24 -40.77 12.65
CA ASN A 390 -11.41 -41.11 11.51
C ASN A 390 -10.37 -39.99 11.34
N VAL A 391 -9.10 -40.34 11.50
CA VAL A 391 -7.97 -39.41 11.43
C VAL A 391 -7.25 -39.58 10.11
N TYR A 392 -7.14 -38.51 9.34
CA TYR A 392 -6.47 -38.48 8.05
C TYR A 392 -5.18 -37.68 8.17
N GLN A 393 -4.05 -38.22 7.68
CA GLN A 393 -2.77 -37.51 7.61
C GLN A 393 -2.53 -37.05 6.18
N PHE A 394 -2.11 -35.81 6.00
CA PHE A 394 -1.77 -35.24 4.69
C PHE A 394 -0.27 -35.03 4.57
N ALA A 395 0.25 -35.24 3.36
CA ALA A 395 1.66 -35.07 3.04
C ALA A 395 2.05 -33.61 2.83
N ASN A 396 1.07 -32.77 2.47
CA ASN A 396 1.22 -31.34 2.22
C ASN A 396 0.51 -30.56 3.33
N ALA A 397 0.88 -29.27 3.48
CA ALA A 397 0.22 -28.39 4.43
C ALA A 397 -1.29 -28.25 4.10
N ILE A 398 -2.13 -28.35 5.13
CA ILE A 398 -3.57 -28.08 5.04
C ILE A 398 -3.89 -26.81 5.82
N GLY A 399 -4.81 -25.99 5.30
CA GLY A 399 -5.18 -24.70 5.89
C GLY A 399 -6.68 -24.42 5.89
N GLU A 400 -7.46 -25.47 5.65
CA GLU A 400 -8.91 -25.56 5.80
C GLU A 400 -9.28 -27.03 6.01
N VAL A 401 -10.52 -27.33 6.40
CA VAL A 401 -11.02 -28.70 6.54
C VAL A 401 -10.97 -29.40 5.16
N PRO A 402 -10.10 -30.41 4.97
CA PRO A 402 -9.92 -31.03 3.66
C PRO A 402 -11.07 -31.98 3.36
N GLU A 403 -11.67 -31.88 2.18
CA GLU A 403 -12.70 -32.84 1.75
C GLU A 403 -12.12 -34.26 1.65
N VAL A 404 -12.77 -35.20 2.34
CA VAL A 404 -12.42 -36.63 2.29
C VAL A 404 -13.50 -37.41 1.55
N ASN A 405 -13.10 -38.19 0.56
CA ASN A 405 -13.99 -39.10 -0.15
C ASN A 405 -13.84 -40.55 0.38
N ASP A 406 -14.60 -41.48 -0.20
CA ASP A 406 -14.61 -42.87 0.24
C ASP A 406 -13.37 -43.67 -0.17
N GLU A 407 -12.56 -43.16 -1.11
CA GLU A 407 -11.30 -43.78 -1.53
C GLU A 407 -10.15 -43.42 -0.58
N MET A 408 -10.26 -42.30 0.14
CA MET A 408 -9.28 -41.88 1.13
C MET A 408 -9.40 -42.72 2.40
N LEU A 409 -8.30 -43.37 2.78
CA LEU A 409 -8.21 -44.16 4.01
C LEU A 409 -7.60 -43.33 5.15
N PRO A 410 -8.22 -43.28 6.35
CA PRO A 410 -7.60 -42.65 7.51
C PRO A 410 -6.32 -43.38 7.96
N VAL A 411 -5.39 -42.66 8.58
CA VAL A 411 -4.22 -43.27 9.24
C VAL A 411 -4.57 -43.91 10.59
N LYS A 412 -5.62 -43.40 11.26
CA LYS A 412 -6.16 -43.98 12.49
C LYS A 412 -7.68 -43.94 12.43
N SER A 413 -8.34 -45.03 12.79
CA SER A 413 -9.79 -45.09 12.96
C SER A 413 -10.11 -45.81 14.25
N GLY A 414 -11.16 -45.38 14.94
CA GLY A 414 -11.47 -45.88 16.26
C GLY A 414 -12.59 -45.12 16.95
N SER A 415 -12.70 -45.30 18.26
CA SER A 415 -13.68 -44.61 19.08
C SER A 415 -13.02 -43.72 20.15
N ILE A 416 -13.73 -42.65 20.53
CA ILE A 416 -13.38 -41.78 21.65
C ILE A 416 -14.62 -41.55 22.52
N ASN A 417 -14.44 -41.47 23.83
CA ASN A 417 -15.55 -41.30 24.76
C ASN A 417 -16.04 -39.83 24.86
N ALA A 418 -15.18 -38.84 24.61
CA ALA A 418 -15.54 -37.43 24.50
C ALA A 418 -14.50 -36.68 23.66
N LEU A 419 -14.92 -35.63 22.93
CA LEU A 419 -14.01 -34.76 22.18
C LEU A 419 -13.46 -33.68 23.11
N HIS A 420 -12.32 -33.98 23.73
CA HIS A 420 -11.54 -33.05 24.55
C HIS A 420 -10.09 -33.52 24.55
N LEU A 421 -9.32 -33.04 23.58
CA LEU A 421 -7.94 -33.41 23.34
C LEU A 421 -7.09 -32.16 23.53
N ASP A 422 -6.22 -32.17 24.53
CA ASP A 422 -5.16 -31.17 24.64
C ASP A 422 -3.94 -31.57 23.79
N GLU A 423 -2.90 -30.73 23.80
CA GLU A 423 -1.72 -30.94 22.96
C GLU A 423 -1.05 -32.32 23.17
N GLN A 424 -1.12 -32.87 24.38
CA GLN A 424 -0.48 -34.14 24.74
C GLN A 424 -1.31 -35.35 24.29
N ASP A 425 -2.61 -35.18 24.11
CA ASP A 425 -3.54 -36.28 23.78
C ASP A 425 -3.45 -36.76 22.32
N PHE A 426 -2.83 -35.99 21.42
CA PHE A 426 -2.74 -36.33 19.99
C PHE A 426 -1.65 -37.37 19.65
N GLY A 427 -0.75 -37.67 20.59
CA GLY A 427 0.35 -38.64 20.39
C GLY A 427 1.25 -38.26 19.20
N ASP A 428 1.48 -39.21 18.29
CA ASP A 428 2.36 -39.01 17.11
C ASP A 428 1.79 -38.06 16.04
N LEU A 429 0.53 -37.64 16.16
CA LEU A 429 -0.07 -36.69 15.24
C LEU A 429 0.47 -35.29 15.56
N LYS A 430 1.47 -34.87 14.79
CA LYS A 430 2.12 -33.57 14.96
C LYS A 430 1.34 -32.48 14.24
N ASP A 431 1.31 -32.57 12.92
CA ASP A 431 0.82 -31.53 12.01
C ASP A 431 0.12 -32.17 10.79
N ASN A 432 -0.65 -31.37 10.05
CA ASN A 432 -1.30 -31.68 8.77
C ASN A 432 -2.21 -32.91 8.81
N PHE A 433 -3.08 -32.96 9.80
CA PHE A 433 -4.06 -34.04 9.95
C PHE A 433 -5.48 -33.50 10.12
N ALA A 434 -6.47 -34.29 9.77
CA ALA A 434 -7.87 -33.98 10.01
C ALA A 434 -8.54 -35.09 10.83
N ILE A 435 -9.40 -34.72 11.78
CA ILE A 435 -10.26 -35.63 12.55
C ILE A 435 -11.70 -35.45 12.10
N TYR A 436 -12.28 -36.53 11.61
CA TYR A 436 -13.70 -36.65 11.32
C TYR A 436 -14.35 -37.47 12.43
N ALA A 437 -15.03 -36.79 13.33
CA ALA A 437 -15.79 -37.37 14.42
C ALA A 437 -17.28 -37.47 14.05
N SER A 438 -17.92 -38.59 14.34
CA SER A 438 -19.34 -38.80 14.05
C SER A 438 -20.03 -39.73 15.04
N GLY A 439 -21.34 -39.57 15.17
CA GLY A 439 -22.17 -40.39 16.04
C GLY A 439 -23.55 -39.78 16.25
N PHE A 440 -24.15 -40.07 17.39
CA PHE A 440 -25.43 -39.54 17.84
C PHE A 440 -25.29 -38.90 19.21
N ILE A 441 -25.92 -37.74 19.39
CA ILE A 441 -26.15 -37.11 20.68
C ILE A 441 -27.55 -37.52 21.15
N ASN A 442 -27.62 -38.17 22.30
CA ASN A 442 -28.86 -38.68 22.88
C ASN A 442 -29.44 -37.68 23.88
N ILE A 443 -30.56 -37.06 23.53
CA ILE A 443 -31.23 -36.03 24.32
C ILE A 443 -32.46 -36.62 25.01
N LYS A 444 -32.55 -36.49 26.34
CA LYS A 444 -33.65 -37.09 27.14
C LYS A 444 -34.94 -36.27 27.13
N LYS A 445 -34.83 -34.95 26.98
CA LYS A 445 -35.95 -34.00 27.00
C LYS A 445 -35.63 -32.83 26.08
N THR A 446 -36.64 -32.20 25.50
CA THR A 446 -36.41 -31.00 24.69
C THR A 446 -35.62 -29.97 25.48
N THR A 447 -34.52 -29.48 24.92
CA THR A 447 -33.69 -28.45 25.54
C THR A 447 -33.06 -27.60 24.46
N ASN A 448 -32.93 -26.31 24.74
CA ASN A 448 -32.03 -25.45 24.02
C ASN A 448 -30.60 -25.70 24.50
N ILE A 449 -29.63 -25.71 23.60
CA ILE A 449 -28.22 -25.99 23.92
C ILE A 449 -27.34 -25.02 23.15
N ASP A 450 -26.48 -24.30 23.88
CA ASP A 450 -25.33 -23.65 23.28
C ASP A 450 -24.20 -24.68 23.18
N PHE A 451 -23.78 -25.04 21.98
CA PHE A 451 -22.54 -25.77 21.77
C PHE A 451 -21.38 -24.79 21.65
N ARG A 452 -20.21 -25.21 22.12
CA ARG A 452 -18.95 -24.50 21.96
C ARG A 452 -17.93 -25.45 21.37
N LEU A 453 -17.38 -25.09 20.22
CA LEU A 453 -16.23 -25.74 19.62
C LEU A 453 -14.99 -24.93 19.97
N VAL A 454 -14.06 -25.52 20.71
CA VAL A 454 -12.74 -24.96 20.95
C VAL A 454 -11.75 -25.76 20.12
N CYS A 455 -11.09 -25.14 19.15
CA CYS A 455 -10.03 -25.81 18.40
C CYS A 455 -8.89 -24.86 18.07
N ASP A 456 -7.68 -25.40 17.90
CA ASP A 456 -6.61 -24.73 17.15
C ASP A 456 -6.88 -24.93 15.65
N ASP A 457 -6.33 -24.08 14.80
CA ASP A 457 -6.53 -24.03 13.35
C ASP A 457 -7.97 -23.90 12.84
N GLY A 458 -8.79 -24.96 12.84
CA GLY A 458 -10.19 -24.83 12.39
C GLY A 458 -11.02 -26.11 12.48
N GLY A 459 -12.33 -25.93 12.51
CA GLY A 459 -13.27 -27.04 12.59
C GLY A 459 -14.74 -26.64 12.43
N LYS A 460 -15.58 -27.62 12.14
CA LYS A 460 -17.01 -27.46 11.87
C LYS A 460 -17.83 -28.46 12.70
N LEU A 461 -18.96 -28.01 13.24
CA LEU A 461 -19.92 -28.86 13.94
C LEU A 461 -21.24 -28.88 13.17
N PHE A 462 -21.71 -30.09 12.87
CA PHE A 462 -23.01 -30.35 12.28
C PHE A 462 -23.87 -31.19 13.22
N ILE A 463 -25.14 -30.82 13.36
CA ILE A 463 -26.16 -31.59 14.10
C ILE A 463 -27.42 -31.67 13.22
N ASP A 464 -28.00 -32.85 13.07
CA ASP A 464 -29.13 -33.10 12.16
C ASP A 464 -28.86 -32.59 10.72
N ASN A 465 -27.63 -32.78 10.25
CA ASN A 465 -27.10 -32.30 8.95
C ASN A 465 -27.13 -30.77 8.76
N LYS A 466 -27.35 -29.99 9.82
CA LYS A 466 -27.25 -28.52 9.80
C LYS A 466 -25.91 -28.09 10.36
N LEU A 467 -25.23 -27.16 9.68
CA LEU A 467 -24.02 -26.53 10.19
C LEU A 467 -24.39 -25.61 11.36
N ILE A 468 -23.87 -25.91 12.54
CA ILE A 468 -24.15 -25.18 13.78
C ILE A 468 -23.00 -24.24 14.14
N ILE A 469 -21.77 -24.70 13.93
CA ILE A 469 -20.55 -23.93 14.19
C ILE A 469 -19.62 -24.09 12.99
N ASP A 470 -19.14 -22.97 12.46
CA ASP A 470 -18.01 -22.91 11.54
C ASP A 470 -16.92 -22.07 12.19
N ASN A 471 -15.83 -22.71 12.61
CA ASN A 471 -14.68 -22.05 13.21
C ASN A 471 -13.61 -21.71 12.16
N GLY A 472 -13.97 -21.59 10.88
CA GLY A 472 -13.15 -20.97 9.86
C GLY A 472 -11.83 -21.67 9.54
N VAL A 473 -10.82 -20.85 9.22
CA VAL A 473 -9.46 -21.24 8.81
C VAL A 473 -8.43 -20.82 9.85
N ASN A 474 -7.19 -21.30 9.71
CA ASN A 474 -6.13 -21.28 10.72
C ASN A 474 -6.14 -20.11 11.72
N HIS A 475 -6.23 -20.46 13.00
CA HIS A 475 -6.11 -19.57 14.14
C HIS A 475 -5.48 -20.31 15.34
N GLY A 476 -5.08 -19.59 16.39
CA GLY A 476 -4.72 -20.24 17.66
C GLY A 476 -5.95 -20.84 18.36
N LEU A 477 -5.76 -21.63 19.41
CA LEU A 477 -6.85 -22.23 20.20
C LEU A 477 -7.90 -21.18 20.63
N GLN A 478 -9.09 -21.23 20.01
CA GLN A 478 -10.17 -20.26 20.28
C GLN A 478 -11.55 -20.94 20.38
N PRO A 479 -12.48 -20.39 21.17
CA PRO A 479 -13.85 -20.89 21.26
C PRO A 479 -14.77 -20.22 20.23
N THR A 480 -15.63 -21.01 19.58
CA THR A 480 -16.76 -20.52 18.78
C THR A 480 -18.04 -21.22 19.22
N ASP A 481 -19.10 -20.43 19.41
CA ASP A 481 -20.37 -20.89 19.97
C ASP A 481 -21.46 -20.99 18.88
N GLY A 482 -22.39 -21.93 19.03
CA GLY A 482 -23.56 -22.09 18.17
C GLY A 482 -24.73 -22.70 18.92
N GLU A 483 -25.93 -22.17 18.69
CA GLU A 483 -27.15 -22.50 19.45
C GLU A 483 -28.08 -23.40 18.63
N ILE A 484 -28.68 -24.40 19.28
CA ILE A 484 -29.71 -25.26 18.68
C ILE A 484 -30.70 -25.81 19.72
N ILE A 485 -31.97 -25.91 19.32
CA ILE A 485 -33.01 -26.62 20.08
C ILE A 485 -33.07 -28.08 19.63
N LEU A 486 -32.83 -29.01 20.55
CA LEU A 486 -32.93 -30.45 20.31
C LEU A 486 -34.14 -31.05 21.03
N LYS A 487 -34.85 -31.97 20.36
CA LYS A 487 -36.01 -32.70 20.90
C LYS A 487 -35.54 -33.97 21.62
N PRO A 488 -36.40 -34.70 22.37
CA PRO A 488 -36.02 -35.99 22.92
C PRO A 488 -35.74 -36.98 21.78
N GLY A 489 -34.62 -37.69 21.83
CA GLY A 489 -34.24 -38.65 20.80
C GLY A 489 -32.75 -38.62 20.47
N LYS A 490 -32.40 -39.31 19.39
CA LYS A 490 -31.04 -39.38 18.86
C LYS A 490 -30.87 -38.34 17.76
N HIS A 491 -29.85 -37.51 17.88
CA HIS A 491 -29.49 -36.50 16.88
C HIS A 491 -28.15 -36.86 16.27
N PRO A 492 -28.06 -37.21 14.97
CA PRO A 492 -26.78 -37.41 14.33
C PRO A 492 -25.94 -36.14 14.42
N PHE A 493 -24.67 -36.30 14.80
CA PHE A 493 -23.70 -35.22 14.77
C PHE A 493 -22.46 -35.62 13.98
N ARG A 494 -21.83 -34.61 13.41
CA ARG A 494 -20.54 -34.72 12.73
C ARG A 494 -19.69 -33.53 13.12
N LEU A 495 -18.47 -33.79 13.54
CA LEU A 495 -17.47 -32.76 13.80
C LEU A 495 -16.27 -33.01 12.89
N GLU A 496 -15.87 -31.96 12.20
CA GLU A 496 -14.69 -31.93 11.34
C GLU A 496 -13.68 -31.02 12.00
N TYR A 497 -12.47 -31.51 12.25
CA TYR A 497 -11.37 -30.73 12.78
C TYR A 497 -10.18 -30.93 11.87
N TYR A 498 -9.40 -29.88 11.62
CA TYR A 498 -8.10 -30.04 11.01
C TYR A 498 -7.05 -29.30 11.82
N GLN A 499 -5.87 -29.89 11.82
CA GLN A 499 -4.65 -29.33 12.36
C GLN A 499 -3.69 -29.12 11.19
N GLY A 500 -3.36 -27.88 10.92
CA GLY A 500 -2.27 -27.45 10.06
C GLY A 500 -0.94 -27.64 10.80
N LEU A 501 -0.27 -26.55 11.15
CA LEU A 501 1.05 -26.61 11.77
C LEU A 501 1.02 -26.05 13.20
N TYR A 502 1.79 -26.66 14.11
CA TYR A 502 2.10 -26.20 15.48
C TYR A 502 1.06 -26.53 16.56
N GLY A 503 0.69 -25.56 17.42
CA GLY A 503 -0.15 -25.78 18.61
C GLY A 503 -1.44 -26.50 18.24
N LYS A 504 -1.97 -27.39 19.08
CA LYS A 504 -3.12 -28.22 18.74
C LYS A 504 -4.02 -28.44 19.95
N GLY A 505 -5.31 -28.47 19.70
CA GLY A 505 -6.33 -28.67 20.73
C GLY A 505 -7.69 -28.80 20.10
N LEU A 506 -8.54 -29.65 20.67
CA LEU A 506 -9.91 -29.86 20.22
C LEU A 506 -10.82 -30.16 21.41
N SER A 507 -11.87 -29.38 21.61
CA SER A 507 -12.87 -29.63 22.65
C SER A 507 -14.26 -29.27 22.18
N LEU A 508 -15.17 -30.23 22.31
CA LEU A 508 -16.60 -30.01 22.16
C LEU A 508 -17.21 -29.86 23.55
N GLN A 509 -17.76 -28.69 23.78
CA GLN A 509 -18.41 -28.30 25.02
C GLN A 509 -19.86 -27.92 24.75
N TRP A 510 -20.67 -27.95 25.79
CA TRP A 510 -22.05 -27.50 25.71
C TRP A 510 -22.52 -26.81 26.97
N ARG A 511 -23.58 -26.04 26.85
CA ARG A 511 -24.33 -25.44 27.94
C ARG A 511 -25.82 -25.64 27.67
N PRO A 512 -26.41 -26.75 28.16
CA PRO A 512 -27.85 -26.95 28.09
C PRO A 512 -28.61 -25.89 28.87
N TYR A 513 -29.80 -25.52 28.41
CA TYR A 513 -30.69 -24.56 29.06
C TYR A 513 -30.84 -24.80 30.58
N GLY A 514 -30.57 -23.76 31.37
CA GLY A 514 -30.53 -23.82 32.84
C GLY A 514 -29.16 -24.13 33.44
N SER A 515 -28.15 -24.47 32.63
CA SER A 515 -26.76 -24.63 33.07
C SER A 515 -26.05 -23.27 33.14
N LYS A 516 -25.24 -23.06 34.18
CA LYS A 516 -24.55 -21.77 34.41
C LYS A 516 -23.22 -21.62 33.64
N ALA A 517 -22.64 -22.72 33.16
CA ALA A 517 -21.33 -22.74 32.51
C ALA A 517 -21.28 -23.78 31.40
N PHE A 518 -20.36 -23.58 30.45
CA PHE A 518 -19.97 -24.60 29.48
C PHE A 518 -19.23 -25.73 30.20
N VAL A 519 -19.56 -26.96 29.84
CA VAL A 519 -18.85 -28.17 30.28
C VAL A 519 -18.53 -29.02 29.06
N VAL A 520 -17.47 -29.82 29.15
CA VAL A 520 -17.18 -30.83 28.11
C VAL A 520 -18.39 -31.75 27.95
N VAL A 521 -18.79 -32.04 26.71
CA VAL A 521 -19.96 -32.89 26.47
C VAL A 521 -19.70 -34.28 27.06
N PRO A 522 -20.54 -34.75 28.00
CA PRO A 522 -20.26 -35.95 28.77
C PRO A 522 -20.38 -37.22 27.92
N PRO A 523 -19.50 -38.23 28.09
CA PRO A 523 -19.53 -39.46 27.31
C PRO A 523 -20.88 -40.17 27.27
N SER A 524 -21.68 -40.04 28.32
CA SER A 524 -22.98 -40.71 28.49
C SER A 524 -24.00 -40.36 27.41
N VAL A 525 -23.80 -39.27 26.67
CA VAL A 525 -24.77 -38.80 25.65
C VAL A 525 -24.39 -39.25 24.25
N PHE A 526 -23.16 -39.72 24.04
CA PHE A 526 -22.68 -40.14 22.73
C PHE A 526 -22.88 -41.63 22.49
N THR A 527 -23.47 -41.97 21.34
CA THR A 527 -23.40 -43.32 20.75
C THR A 527 -22.92 -43.24 19.31
N TYR A 528 -22.32 -44.31 18.78
CA TYR A 528 -21.91 -44.39 17.39
C TYR A 528 -22.24 -45.76 16.79
N LYS A 529 -22.38 -45.82 15.47
CA LYS A 529 -22.49 -47.09 14.74
C LYS A 529 -21.09 -47.61 14.43
N GLU A 530 -20.86 -48.90 14.64
CA GLU A 530 -19.57 -49.53 14.30
C GLU A 530 -19.21 -49.40 12.82
N SER A 531 -20.21 -49.28 11.94
CA SER A 531 -20.01 -49.01 10.50
C SER A 531 -19.35 -47.65 10.21
N ALA A 532 -19.29 -46.73 11.18
CA ALA A 532 -18.61 -45.44 11.04
C ALA A 532 -17.08 -45.52 11.23
N ILE A 533 -16.57 -46.68 11.70
CA ILE A 533 -15.14 -46.98 11.76
C ILE A 533 -14.67 -47.42 10.37
N LYS A 534 -13.71 -46.69 9.79
CA LYS A 534 -13.18 -46.93 8.44
C LYS A 534 -11.90 -47.77 8.45
N ASN A 535 -11.65 -48.47 7.35
CA ASN A 535 -10.36 -49.15 7.12
C ASN A 535 -9.23 -48.12 7.13
N THR A 536 -8.10 -48.46 7.74
CA THR A 536 -6.93 -47.58 7.84
C THR A 536 -5.87 -47.88 6.78
N GLY A 537 -5.16 -46.86 6.29
CA GLY A 537 -3.99 -46.97 5.42
C GLY A 537 -2.77 -46.26 6.03
N GLN A 538 -1.57 -46.81 5.85
CA GLN A 538 -0.35 -46.28 6.52
C GLN A 538 0.27 -45.04 5.86
N THR A 539 -0.21 -44.59 4.69
CA THR A 539 0.43 -43.51 3.93
C THR A 539 -0.30 -42.18 4.08
N ALA A 540 0.46 -41.09 4.24
CA ALA A 540 -0.07 -39.74 4.18
C ALA A 540 -0.66 -39.45 2.79
N ILE A 541 -1.82 -38.80 2.76
CA ILE A 541 -2.54 -38.45 1.54
C ILE A 541 -1.78 -37.31 0.84
N LYS A 542 -1.36 -37.56 -0.41
CA LYS A 542 -0.79 -36.54 -1.28
C LYS A 542 -1.91 -35.86 -2.06
N VAL A 543 -2.19 -34.59 -1.75
CA VAL A 543 -3.07 -33.77 -2.58
C VAL A 543 -2.26 -33.28 -3.78
N GLN A 544 -2.44 -33.89 -4.94
CA GLN A 544 -1.95 -33.33 -6.19
C GLN A 544 -2.99 -32.33 -6.71
N LYS A 545 -2.70 -31.04 -6.57
CA LYS A 545 -3.48 -30.00 -7.24
C LYS A 545 -2.96 -29.89 -8.67
N ASN A 546 -3.73 -30.39 -9.64
CA ASN A 546 -3.45 -30.12 -11.05
C ASN A 546 -3.90 -28.70 -11.36
N ASP A 547 -3.14 -27.70 -10.92
CA ASP A 547 -3.44 -26.30 -11.16
C ASP A 547 -3.26 -25.99 -12.66
N ILE A 548 -4.37 -25.82 -13.38
CA ILE A 548 -4.37 -25.41 -14.78
C ILE A 548 -4.46 -23.88 -14.81
N PRO A 549 -3.47 -23.15 -15.37
CA PRO A 549 -3.53 -21.69 -15.42
C PRO A 549 -4.81 -21.17 -16.09
N GLY A 550 -5.46 -20.21 -15.45
CA GLY A 550 -6.74 -19.66 -15.90
C GLY A 550 -7.97 -20.45 -15.45
N ASP A 551 -7.79 -21.59 -14.77
CA ASP A 551 -8.84 -22.44 -14.22
C ASP A 551 -8.71 -22.56 -12.70
N GLN A 552 -9.40 -21.67 -11.97
CA GLN A 552 -9.28 -21.51 -10.51
C GLN A 552 -7.85 -21.22 -10.03
N SER A 553 -6.97 -20.87 -10.97
CA SER A 553 -5.56 -20.57 -10.77
C SER A 553 -5.18 -19.34 -11.61
N PRO A 554 -4.24 -18.50 -11.13
CA PRO A 554 -3.74 -17.39 -11.92
C PRO A 554 -3.26 -17.82 -13.31
N LEU A 555 -3.46 -16.94 -14.28
CA LEU A 555 -2.79 -17.06 -15.58
C LEU A 555 -1.27 -16.94 -15.37
N VAL A 556 -0.48 -17.52 -16.27
CA VAL A 556 1.00 -17.46 -16.19
C VAL A 556 1.64 -16.86 -17.44
N ALA A 557 0.85 -16.64 -18.50
CA ALA A 557 1.33 -16.19 -19.80
C ALA A 557 0.58 -14.92 -20.27
N VAL A 558 1.15 -14.30 -21.31
CA VAL A 558 0.55 -13.15 -22.00
C VAL A 558 -0.68 -13.61 -22.77
N HIS A 559 -1.74 -12.79 -22.76
CA HIS A 559 -2.98 -13.07 -23.47
C HIS A 559 -2.72 -13.29 -24.98
N PRO A 560 -3.19 -14.39 -25.60
CA PRO A 560 -2.81 -14.78 -26.97
C PRO A 560 -3.16 -13.77 -28.06
N SER A 561 -4.20 -12.94 -27.83
CA SER A 561 -4.57 -11.82 -28.73
C SER A 561 -3.59 -10.64 -28.75
N PHE A 562 -2.52 -10.69 -27.96
CA PHE A 562 -1.55 -9.61 -27.84
C PHE A 562 -0.12 -10.10 -28.02
N THR A 563 0.71 -9.26 -28.64
CA THR A 563 2.15 -9.43 -28.71
C THR A 563 2.79 -8.52 -27.66
N LEU A 564 3.61 -9.10 -26.78
CA LEU A 564 4.37 -8.35 -25.77
C LEU A 564 5.75 -7.98 -26.33
N SER A 565 6.22 -6.77 -26.03
CA SER A 565 7.61 -6.37 -26.28
C SER A 565 8.11 -5.43 -25.18
N GLN A 566 9.43 -5.35 -25.02
CA GLN A 566 10.05 -4.39 -24.12
C GLN A 566 9.86 -2.96 -24.64
N ALA A 567 9.57 -2.04 -23.74
CA ALA A 567 9.43 -0.61 -24.03
C ALA A 567 10.52 0.23 -23.33
N ARG A 568 11.62 -0.43 -22.96
CA ARG A 568 12.80 0.14 -22.32
C ARG A 568 14.07 -0.61 -22.76
N PRO A 569 15.24 0.05 -22.77
CA PRO A 569 16.52 -0.64 -22.80
C PRO A 569 16.81 -1.33 -21.46
N ASP A 570 17.68 -2.35 -21.45
CA ASP A 570 17.95 -3.16 -20.25
C ASP A 570 18.58 -2.37 -19.08
N ASN A 571 19.35 -1.33 -19.40
CA ASN A 571 20.00 -0.45 -18.42
C ASN A 571 19.05 0.57 -17.79
N PHE A 572 17.82 0.68 -18.28
CA PHE A 572 16.79 1.52 -17.69
C PHE A 572 15.78 0.63 -16.95
N GLN A 573 15.71 0.80 -15.62
CA GLN A 573 14.93 -0.06 -14.71
C GLN A 573 13.89 0.77 -13.95
N PRO A 574 12.88 1.34 -14.62
CA PRO A 574 11.96 2.30 -14.00
C PRO A 574 10.98 1.62 -13.05
N LYS A 575 10.92 2.11 -11.82
CA LYS A 575 9.78 1.89 -10.92
C LYS A 575 8.68 2.89 -11.29
N VAL A 576 7.81 2.54 -12.24
CA VAL A 576 6.90 3.51 -12.87
C VAL A 576 5.85 4.03 -11.88
N GLY A 577 5.93 5.31 -11.52
CA GLY A 577 4.96 6.02 -10.68
C GLY A 577 3.82 6.67 -11.47
N GLY A 578 4.10 7.12 -12.68
CA GLY A 578 3.15 7.74 -13.61
C GLY A 578 3.71 7.74 -15.03
N MET A 579 2.84 7.74 -16.04
CA MET A 579 3.26 7.85 -17.44
C MET A 579 2.16 8.40 -18.34
N ASP A 580 2.55 9.12 -19.39
CA ASP A 580 1.66 9.69 -20.41
C ASP A 580 2.47 10.07 -21.66
N PHE A 581 1.79 10.47 -22.74
CA PHE A 581 2.44 10.84 -24.01
C PHE A 581 2.41 12.34 -24.29
N LEU A 582 3.51 12.85 -24.83
CA LEU A 582 3.55 14.12 -25.56
C LEU A 582 2.84 13.97 -26.90
N SER A 583 2.39 15.08 -27.47
CA SER A 583 1.71 15.13 -28.77
C SER A 583 2.55 14.59 -29.93
N ASP A 584 3.89 14.65 -29.79
CA ASP A 584 4.84 14.13 -30.77
C ASP A 584 5.06 12.61 -30.68
N GLY A 585 4.46 11.94 -29.69
CA GLY A 585 4.53 10.49 -29.48
C GLY A 585 5.68 10.02 -28.58
N ARG A 586 6.49 10.93 -28.01
CA ARG A 586 7.42 10.56 -26.93
C ARG A 586 6.66 10.34 -25.62
N MET A 587 7.14 9.40 -24.82
CA MET A 587 6.52 9.08 -23.53
C MET A 587 7.24 9.80 -22.39
N VAL A 588 6.48 10.33 -21.44
CA VAL A 588 6.99 10.87 -20.19
C VAL A 588 6.71 9.88 -19.07
N VAL A 589 7.71 9.57 -18.24
CA VAL A 589 7.60 8.61 -17.12
C VAL A 589 8.14 9.24 -15.85
N SER A 590 7.35 9.24 -14.78
CA SER A 590 7.84 9.51 -13.42
C SER A 590 8.19 8.21 -12.70
N THR A 591 9.20 8.25 -11.83
CA THR A 591 9.67 7.07 -11.10
C THR A 591 9.50 7.19 -9.58
N TRP A 592 9.06 6.09 -8.97
CA TRP A 592 9.00 5.91 -7.52
C TRP A 592 10.35 5.36 -7.03
N ASP A 593 11.36 6.24 -7.03
CA ASP A 593 12.72 5.95 -6.59
C ASP A 593 13.29 7.09 -5.74
N SER A 594 14.52 6.89 -5.24
CA SER A 594 15.19 7.81 -4.31
C SER A 594 15.46 9.21 -4.86
N LEU A 595 15.41 9.39 -6.18
CA LEU A 595 15.61 10.67 -6.83
C LEU A 595 14.28 11.33 -7.21
N GLY A 596 13.17 10.57 -7.29
CA GLY A 596 11.87 11.07 -7.74
C GLY A 596 11.98 11.68 -9.14
N SER A 597 12.53 10.90 -10.07
CA SER A 597 12.92 11.40 -11.39
C SER A 597 11.76 11.41 -12.37
N VAL A 598 11.90 12.23 -13.42
CA VAL A 598 11.04 12.20 -14.62
C VAL A 598 11.91 12.04 -15.85
N TYR A 599 11.50 11.17 -16.75
CA TYR A 599 12.20 10.82 -17.98
C TYR A 599 11.33 11.05 -19.20
N ILE A 600 11.95 11.46 -20.31
CA ILE A 600 11.42 11.32 -21.65
C ILE A 600 12.02 10.06 -22.28
N ILE A 601 11.16 9.27 -22.89
CA ILE A 601 11.50 8.03 -23.59
C ILE A 601 11.07 8.18 -25.05
N ASP A 602 12.04 8.12 -25.96
CA ASP A 602 11.80 8.17 -27.41
C ASP A 602 12.07 6.81 -28.05
N GLY A 603 10.98 6.09 -28.33
CA GLY A 603 11.01 4.80 -29.03
C GLY A 603 10.54 4.89 -30.49
N ARG A 604 10.23 6.08 -31.02
CA ARG A 604 9.55 6.23 -32.32
C ARG A 604 10.38 5.73 -33.50
N LYS A 605 11.72 5.78 -33.37
CA LYS A 605 12.68 5.33 -34.39
C LYS A 605 13.46 4.07 -33.99
N ALA A 606 13.11 3.45 -32.87
CA ALA A 606 13.84 2.31 -32.34
C ALA A 606 13.49 1.03 -33.11
N ALA A 607 14.49 0.33 -33.65
CA ALA A 607 14.30 -0.98 -34.28
C ALA A 607 14.28 -2.11 -33.24
N SER A 608 14.96 -1.91 -32.11
CA SER A 608 15.05 -2.82 -30.98
C SER A 608 14.96 -2.08 -29.64
N PRO A 609 14.69 -2.77 -28.51
CA PRO A 609 14.64 -2.13 -27.20
C PRO A 609 15.92 -1.36 -26.81
N SER A 610 17.10 -1.80 -27.29
CA SER A 610 18.37 -1.12 -27.04
C SER A 610 18.53 0.21 -27.77
N ASP A 611 17.74 0.46 -28.82
CA ASP A 611 17.78 1.71 -29.59
C ASP A 611 16.91 2.82 -28.96
N ILE A 612 16.08 2.47 -27.96
CA ILE A 612 15.19 3.40 -27.27
C ILE A 612 16.03 4.42 -26.51
N GLN A 613 15.79 5.71 -26.77
CA GLN A 613 16.50 6.80 -26.12
C GLN A 613 15.77 7.19 -24.83
N VAL A 614 16.53 7.32 -23.74
CA VAL A 614 16.01 7.70 -22.42
C VAL A 614 16.77 8.92 -21.93
N LYS A 615 16.06 10.02 -21.67
CA LYS A 615 16.63 11.27 -21.12
C LYS A 615 15.91 11.63 -19.84
N ARG A 616 16.64 11.76 -18.72
CA ARG A 616 16.07 12.33 -17.50
C ARG A 616 15.93 13.83 -17.67
N ILE A 617 14.74 14.35 -17.37
CA ILE A 617 14.40 15.76 -17.53
C ILE A 617 14.19 16.47 -16.18
N ALA A 618 13.82 15.74 -15.13
CA ALA A 618 13.58 16.30 -13.79
C ALA A 618 13.98 15.32 -12.68
N TYR A 619 14.16 15.83 -11.47
CA TYR A 619 14.43 15.07 -10.24
C TYR A 619 13.97 15.86 -9.00
N GLY A 620 14.08 15.25 -7.82
CA GLY A 620 13.78 15.90 -6.54
C GLY A 620 12.30 15.91 -6.14
N LEU A 621 11.46 15.11 -6.80
CA LEU A 621 10.04 14.99 -6.49
C LEU A 621 9.79 13.98 -5.37
N ALA A 622 8.81 14.24 -4.52
CA ALA A 622 8.41 13.39 -3.40
C ALA A 622 7.31 12.40 -3.83
N GLU A 623 7.69 11.13 -4.04
CA GLU A 623 6.75 10.05 -4.39
C GLU A 623 5.85 10.43 -5.58
N PRO A 624 6.41 10.67 -6.79
CA PRO A 624 5.65 11.16 -7.95
C PRO A 624 4.79 10.04 -8.58
N LEU A 625 3.70 9.72 -7.89
CA LEU A 625 2.77 8.61 -8.17
C LEU A 625 1.59 9.03 -9.05
N GLY A 626 1.66 10.20 -9.68
CA GLY A 626 0.79 10.50 -10.81
C GLY A 626 1.42 11.44 -11.80
N LEU A 627 1.10 11.25 -13.07
CA LEU A 627 1.61 12.03 -14.18
C LEU A 627 0.49 12.21 -15.21
N LYS A 628 0.34 13.42 -15.73
CA LYS A 628 -0.51 13.71 -16.89
C LYS A 628 0.16 14.75 -17.77
N VAL A 629 0.09 14.54 -19.08
CA VAL A 629 0.40 15.55 -20.09
C VAL A 629 -0.91 16.18 -20.58
N VAL A 630 -0.97 17.51 -20.59
CA VAL A 630 -2.11 18.28 -21.11
C VAL A 630 -1.56 19.44 -21.92
N ASP A 631 -1.87 19.51 -23.20
CA ASP A 631 -1.35 20.54 -24.11
C ASP A 631 0.20 20.59 -24.13
N ASP A 632 0.84 19.42 -24.11
CA ASP A 632 2.30 19.22 -23.96
C ASP A 632 2.92 19.76 -22.66
N GLU A 633 2.09 20.18 -21.69
CA GLU A 633 2.54 20.55 -20.36
C GLU A 633 2.51 19.33 -19.43
N ILE A 634 3.60 19.15 -18.67
CA ILE A 634 3.77 17.98 -17.78
C ILE A 634 3.34 18.35 -16.36
N TYR A 635 2.38 17.59 -15.83
CA TYR A 635 1.88 17.72 -14.46
C TYR A 635 2.16 16.45 -13.65
N ILE A 636 2.69 16.63 -12.43
CA ILE A 636 3.05 15.55 -11.51
C ILE A 636 2.26 15.66 -10.21
N MET A 637 1.52 14.60 -9.88
CA MET A 637 0.92 14.41 -8.56
C MET A 637 1.96 13.81 -7.62
N GLN A 638 2.25 14.53 -6.55
CA GLN A 638 3.09 14.11 -5.42
C GLN A 638 2.20 13.96 -4.19
N LYS A 639 2.69 13.25 -3.17
CA LYS A 639 2.03 13.17 -1.85
C LYS A 639 1.54 14.55 -1.33
N GLN A 640 2.30 15.59 -1.63
CA GLN A 640 2.14 16.91 -1.03
C GLN A 640 1.47 17.93 -1.95
N GLU A 641 1.56 17.78 -3.27
CA GLU A 641 1.09 18.80 -4.21
C GLU A 641 0.95 18.26 -5.63
N LEU A 642 0.22 19.01 -6.46
CA LEU A 642 0.28 18.95 -7.91
C LEU A 642 1.31 19.98 -8.41
N THR A 643 2.28 19.54 -9.19
CA THR A 643 3.38 20.37 -9.71
C THR A 643 3.39 20.34 -11.23
N LYS A 644 3.53 21.51 -11.86
CA LYS A 644 3.82 21.64 -13.29
C LYS A 644 5.33 21.76 -13.49
N LEU A 645 5.86 21.01 -14.45
CA LEU A 645 7.27 21.06 -14.83
C LEU A 645 7.43 21.96 -16.05
N VAL A 646 8.37 22.91 -15.99
CA VAL A 646 8.61 23.89 -17.04
C VAL A 646 10.08 23.92 -17.42
N ASP A 647 10.33 23.71 -18.70
CA ASP A 647 11.61 23.97 -19.37
C ASP A 647 11.58 25.40 -19.91
N LEU A 648 12.39 26.29 -19.31
CA LEU A 648 12.39 27.72 -19.65
C LEU A 648 13.29 28.01 -20.85
N ASN A 649 14.32 27.19 -21.05
CA ASN A 649 15.39 27.44 -22.01
C ASN A 649 15.30 26.55 -23.27
N LYS A 650 14.37 25.58 -23.29
CA LYS A 650 14.10 24.61 -24.36
C LYS A 650 15.21 23.59 -24.60
N ASP A 651 15.99 23.23 -23.58
CA ASP A 651 17.01 22.17 -23.63
C ASP A 651 16.48 20.79 -23.19
N GLU A 652 15.18 20.70 -22.92
CA GLU A 652 14.42 19.58 -22.37
C GLU A 652 14.80 19.20 -20.94
N LEU A 653 15.55 20.03 -20.22
CA LEU A 653 15.73 19.92 -18.78
C LEU A 653 14.74 20.87 -18.09
N ILE A 654 14.16 20.39 -17.00
CA ILE A 654 13.20 21.19 -16.24
C ILE A 654 13.95 22.18 -15.37
N ASP A 655 13.78 23.46 -15.68
CA ASP A 655 14.33 24.57 -14.92
C ASP A 655 13.39 24.98 -13.77
N GLU A 656 12.08 24.87 -13.95
CA GLU A 656 11.10 25.38 -12.98
C GLU A 656 10.03 24.33 -12.59
N TYR A 657 9.82 24.22 -11.29
CA TYR A 657 8.85 23.33 -10.66
C TYR A 657 7.75 24.19 -10.03
N GLN A 658 6.66 24.42 -10.77
CA GLN A 658 5.57 25.31 -10.36
C GLN A 658 4.53 24.54 -9.54
N THR A 659 4.25 24.99 -8.31
CA THR A 659 3.20 24.39 -7.49
C THR A 659 1.83 24.89 -7.96
N ILE A 660 1.01 23.98 -8.50
CA ILE A 660 -0.34 24.29 -8.99
C ILE A 660 -1.36 24.21 -7.86
N CYS A 661 -1.29 23.16 -7.04
CA CYS A 661 -2.20 22.97 -5.90
C CYS A 661 -1.51 22.18 -4.78
N ASN A 662 -1.66 22.65 -3.55
CA ASN A 662 -1.13 22.01 -2.35
C ASN A 662 -2.13 22.06 -1.17
N GLY A 663 -3.42 22.20 -1.46
CA GLY A 663 -4.44 22.58 -0.48
C GLY A 663 -4.91 21.48 0.49
N TRP A 664 -4.51 20.22 0.31
CA TRP A 664 -4.86 19.14 1.24
C TRP A 664 -3.84 18.98 2.38
N LYS A 665 -4.31 18.51 3.54
CA LYS A 665 -3.47 18.16 4.68
C LYS A 665 -2.69 16.86 4.44
N VAL A 666 -1.49 16.80 5.03
CA VAL A 666 -0.51 15.72 4.85
C VAL A 666 0.19 15.46 6.19
N SER A 667 0.47 14.19 6.50
CA SER A 667 1.24 13.76 7.67
C SER A 667 2.63 13.26 7.27
N ALA A 668 3.44 12.96 8.28
CA ALA A 668 4.72 12.29 8.12
C ALA A 668 4.60 10.77 7.90
N ASN A 669 3.40 10.17 7.85
CA ASN A 669 3.26 8.73 7.68
C ASN A 669 3.86 8.26 6.34
N PHE A 670 4.54 7.11 6.33
CA PHE A 670 5.27 6.58 5.17
C PHE A 670 4.37 5.99 4.08
N HIS A 671 3.12 5.67 4.42
CA HIS A 671 2.15 5.02 3.56
C HIS A 671 0.90 5.90 3.43
N GLU A 672 1.13 7.17 3.12
CA GLU A 672 0.10 8.20 3.00
C GLU A 672 0.23 8.90 1.64
N PHE A 673 -0.06 8.18 0.56
CA PHE A 673 0.21 8.60 -0.81
C PHE A 673 -0.85 9.55 -1.40
N ALA A 674 -0.51 10.15 -2.54
CA ALA A 674 -1.48 10.73 -3.46
C ALA A 674 -1.28 10.06 -4.83
N PHE A 675 -2.35 9.53 -5.41
CA PHE A 675 -2.31 8.79 -6.66
C PHE A 675 -3.07 9.53 -7.77
N GLY A 676 -2.72 9.24 -9.01
CA GLY A 676 -3.23 9.98 -10.16
C GLY A 676 -2.46 9.71 -11.44
N LEU A 677 -2.73 10.45 -12.52
CA LEU A 677 -3.58 11.64 -12.59
C LEU A 677 -4.50 11.54 -13.82
N VAL A 678 -5.79 11.81 -13.64
CA VAL A 678 -6.76 11.87 -14.75
C VAL A 678 -7.05 13.32 -15.07
N TYR A 679 -7.16 13.67 -16.35
CA TYR A 679 -7.62 14.99 -16.78
C TYR A 679 -8.94 14.85 -17.57
N LYS A 680 -9.97 15.58 -17.15
CA LYS A 680 -11.29 15.58 -17.78
C LYS A 680 -11.95 16.95 -17.56
N ASP A 681 -12.51 17.53 -18.62
CA ASP A 681 -13.32 18.76 -18.61
C ASP A 681 -12.66 19.98 -17.93
N GLY A 682 -11.34 20.17 -18.10
CA GLY A 682 -10.61 21.29 -17.51
C GLY A 682 -10.06 21.04 -16.11
N TYR A 683 -10.23 19.83 -15.57
CA TYR A 683 -9.83 19.47 -14.21
C TYR A 683 -8.97 18.22 -14.16
N PHE A 684 -8.03 18.23 -13.22
CA PHE A 684 -7.28 17.07 -12.80
C PHE A 684 -8.00 16.36 -11.66
N TYR A 685 -7.98 15.03 -11.66
CA TYR A 685 -8.54 14.18 -10.62
C TYR A 685 -7.48 13.23 -10.06
N GLY A 686 -7.42 13.13 -8.74
CA GLY A 686 -6.52 12.24 -8.01
C GLY A 686 -7.17 11.70 -6.76
N THR A 687 -6.50 10.77 -6.09
CA THR A 687 -6.98 10.14 -4.86
C THR A 687 -5.95 10.26 -3.74
N LEU A 688 -6.43 10.47 -2.51
CA LEU A 688 -5.61 10.66 -1.32
C LEU A 688 -5.76 9.43 -0.42
N ALA A 689 -4.70 8.64 -0.28
CA ALA A 689 -4.71 7.45 0.55
C ALA A 689 -4.70 7.79 2.04
N THR A 690 -5.29 6.92 2.86
CA THR A 690 -5.20 6.95 4.32
C THR A 690 -3.81 6.54 4.78
N ALA A 691 -3.38 7.05 5.93
CA ALA A 691 -2.13 6.65 6.55
C ALA A 691 -2.21 5.20 7.04
N ILE A 692 -1.19 4.40 6.75
CA ILE A 692 -1.12 2.99 7.14
C ILE A 692 0.09 2.80 8.08
N ASN A 693 -0.12 2.03 9.15
CA ASN A 693 0.94 1.63 10.07
C ASN A 693 1.71 0.43 9.51
N PRO A 694 2.95 0.20 9.97
CA PRO A 694 3.65 -1.05 9.65
C PRO A 694 2.75 -2.26 9.98
N GLY A 695 2.70 -3.20 9.05
CA GLY A 695 1.86 -4.39 9.04
C GLY A 695 0.62 -4.24 8.18
N GLY A 696 0.14 -3.02 7.92
CA GLY A 696 -1.00 -2.79 7.02
C GLY A 696 -2.28 -2.33 7.70
N ALA A 697 -2.28 -2.08 9.01
CA ALA A 697 -3.43 -1.51 9.73
C ALA A 697 -3.55 0.01 9.52
N SER A 698 -4.77 0.56 9.42
CA SER A 698 -4.94 2.01 9.32
C SER A 698 -4.45 2.75 10.57
N THR A 699 -3.74 3.86 10.39
CA THR A 699 -3.33 4.76 11.48
C THR A 699 -4.54 5.36 12.18
N LYS A 700 -4.46 5.54 13.51
CA LYS A 700 -5.48 6.20 14.33
C LYS A 700 -4.83 7.24 15.25
N PRO A 701 -5.27 8.51 15.26
CA PRO A 701 -6.26 9.11 14.35
C PRO A 701 -5.71 9.30 12.92
N GLN A 702 -6.61 9.42 11.94
CA GLN A 702 -6.29 9.82 10.57
C GLN A 702 -6.30 11.35 10.41
N ILE A 703 -5.61 11.84 9.38
CA ILE A 703 -5.82 13.21 8.91
C ILE A 703 -7.16 13.31 8.16
N PRO A 704 -8.01 14.32 8.43
CA PRO A 704 -9.37 14.42 7.87
C PRO A 704 -9.46 14.48 6.34
N ASP A 705 -8.42 14.93 5.65
CA ASP A 705 -8.41 15.12 4.19
C ASP A 705 -8.08 13.83 3.43
N ARG A 706 -7.62 12.78 4.14
CA ARG A 706 -7.25 11.50 3.55
C ARG A 706 -8.49 10.62 3.31
N GLY A 707 -8.32 9.56 2.51
CA GLY A 707 -9.41 8.65 2.11
C GLY A 707 -10.44 9.29 1.18
N LYS A 708 -10.00 10.21 0.31
CA LYS A 708 -10.87 11.05 -0.55
C LYS A 708 -10.37 11.13 -1.98
N ALA A 709 -11.30 11.35 -2.91
CA ALA A 709 -11.00 11.79 -4.26
C ALA A 709 -11.02 13.31 -4.33
N ILE A 710 -10.09 13.90 -5.08
CA ILE A 710 -9.95 15.35 -5.26
C ILE A 710 -10.08 15.74 -6.73
N LYS A 711 -10.54 16.97 -6.96
CA LYS A 711 -10.62 17.63 -8.26
C LYS A 711 -9.87 18.96 -8.19
N ILE A 712 -9.01 19.25 -9.17
CA ILE A 712 -8.16 20.44 -9.22
C ILE A 712 -8.36 21.13 -10.58
N SER A 713 -8.69 22.41 -10.56
CA SER A 713 -8.83 23.25 -11.77
C SER A 713 -7.47 23.46 -12.44
N LYS A 714 -7.35 23.18 -13.74
CA LYS A 714 -6.15 23.53 -14.52
C LYS A 714 -5.96 25.05 -14.60
N LYS A 715 -7.06 25.80 -14.60
CA LYS A 715 -7.06 27.25 -14.84
C LYS A 715 -6.37 28.03 -13.72
N ASP A 716 -6.60 27.65 -12.47
CA ASP A 716 -6.20 28.45 -11.30
C ASP A 716 -5.71 27.63 -10.10
N GLY A 717 -5.69 26.29 -10.20
CA GLY A 717 -5.26 25.41 -9.13
C GLY A 717 -6.24 25.28 -7.97
N SER A 718 -7.44 25.87 -8.05
CA SER A 718 -8.50 25.66 -7.05
C SER A 718 -8.87 24.17 -6.95
N PHE A 719 -9.16 23.69 -5.75
CA PHE A 719 -9.44 22.27 -5.52
C PHE A 719 -10.68 22.04 -4.65
N SER A 720 -11.29 20.87 -4.81
CA SER A 720 -12.38 20.38 -3.96
C SER A 720 -12.28 18.88 -3.72
N PHE A 721 -12.93 18.40 -2.66
CA PHE A 721 -13.15 16.97 -2.43
C PHE A 721 -14.41 16.54 -3.17
N VAL A 722 -14.30 15.47 -3.97
CA VAL A 722 -15.40 14.94 -4.80
C VAL A 722 -16.13 13.81 -4.08
N ALA A 723 -15.38 12.88 -3.50
CA ALA A 723 -15.92 11.68 -2.86
C ALA A 723 -15.03 11.24 -1.69
N SER A 724 -15.54 10.35 -0.84
CA SER A 724 -14.87 9.91 0.39
C SER A 724 -15.05 8.41 0.65
N GLY A 725 -14.46 7.90 1.74
CA GLY A 725 -14.57 6.50 2.12
C GLY A 725 -13.63 5.58 1.32
N LEU A 726 -12.52 6.11 0.81
CA LEU A 726 -11.44 5.33 0.20
C LEU A 726 -10.37 4.97 1.24
N ARG A 727 -9.61 3.90 1.01
CA ARG A 727 -8.51 3.45 1.89
C ARG A 727 -7.15 3.67 1.25
N THR A 728 -6.73 2.80 0.33
CA THR A 728 -5.49 2.93 -0.45
C THR A 728 -5.81 2.85 -1.94
N PRO A 729 -6.39 3.91 -2.51
CA PRO A 729 -6.90 3.94 -3.88
C PRO A 729 -5.79 4.19 -4.91
N ASN A 730 -4.88 3.23 -5.11
CA ASN A 730 -3.74 3.37 -6.05
C ASN A 730 -4.19 3.60 -7.50
N GLY A 731 -5.35 3.04 -7.89
CA GLY A 731 -5.86 3.17 -9.25
C GLY A 731 -6.88 4.28 -9.41
N ILE A 732 -6.66 5.19 -10.35
CA ILE A 732 -7.69 6.11 -10.88
C ILE A 732 -7.48 6.27 -12.39
N GLY A 733 -8.55 6.16 -13.18
CA GLY A 733 -8.45 6.20 -14.63
C GLY A 733 -9.79 6.33 -15.35
N LEU A 734 -9.74 6.57 -16.66
CA LEU A 734 -10.93 6.59 -17.52
C LEU A 734 -11.31 5.17 -17.94
N GLY A 735 -12.58 4.84 -17.82
CA GLY A 735 -13.13 3.51 -18.12
C GLY A 735 -14.22 3.52 -19.17
N VAL A 736 -15.26 2.70 -18.96
CA VAL A 736 -16.46 2.68 -19.82
C VAL A 736 -17.15 4.03 -19.85
N ASP A 737 -17.82 4.35 -20.96
CA ASP A 737 -18.57 5.60 -21.16
C ASP A 737 -17.73 6.89 -20.97
N ASN A 738 -16.41 6.77 -20.97
CA ASN A 738 -15.47 7.86 -20.67
C ASN A 738 -15.65 8.44 -19.24
N GLU A 739 -16.13 7.62 -18.31
CA GLU A 739 -16.29 7.95 -16.90
C GLU A 739 -15.04 7.62 -16.08
N ILE A 740 -14.91 8.23 -14.89
CA ILE A 740 -13.75 8.04 -14.01
C ILE A 740 -14.04 6.89 -13.04
N PHE A 741 -13.12 5.94 -12.96
CA PHE A 741 -13.20 4.80 -12.04
C PHE A 741 -11.98 4.77 -11.12
N ILE A 742 -12.19 4.28 -9.91
CA ILE A 742 -11.17 4.17 -8.87
C ILE A 742 -11.06 2.70 -8.46
N ALA A 743 -9.85 2.19 -8.43
CA ALA A 743 -9.54 0.90 -7.81
C ALA A 743 -8.98 1.14 -6.40
N ASP A 744 -9.61 0.52 -5.40
CA ASP A 744 -9.25 0.67 -3.99
C ASP A 744 -8.88 -0.66 -3.35
N ASN A 745 -7.87 -0.60 -2.48
CA ASN A 745 -7.34 -1.78 -1.81
C ASN A 745 -8.07 -2.03 -0.49
N GLN A 746 -8.39 -3.28 -0.23
CA GLN A 746 -9.02 -3.74 1.01
C GLN A 746 -8.23 -3.43 2.28
N GLY A 747 -8.87 -3.67 3.42
CA GLY A 747 -8.27 -3.70 4.75
C GLY A 747 -9.34 -3.55 5.82
N ASP A 748 -9.02 -2.85 6.90
CA ASP A 748 -9.99 -2.58 7.97
C ASP A 748 -11.22 -1.83 7.44
N TRP A 749 -12.40 -2.38 7.72
CA TRP A 749 -13.71 -1.92 7.28
C TRP A 749 -13.94 -1.90 5.77
N LEU A 750 -13.00 -2.45 5.00
CA LEU A 750 -13.08 -2.54 3.54
C LEU A 750 -12.81 -4.00 3.14
N PRO A 751 -13.86 -4.82 2.99
CA PRO A 751 -13.72 -6.26 3.13
C PRO A 751 -13.05 -6.98 1.94
N ALA A 752 -13.05 -6.35 0.77
CA ALA A 752 -12.37 -6.85 -0.42
C ALA A 752 -11.91 -5.67 -1.29
N ASN A 753 -10.96 -5.91 -2.20
CA ASN A 753 -10.54 -4.92 -3.17
C ASN A 753 -11.72 -4.60 -4.10
N LYS A 754 -11.77 -3.42 -4.70
CA LYS A 754 -12.92 -3.03 -5.53
C LYS A 754 -12.63 -1.99 -6.59
N ILE A 755 -13.50 -1.93 -7.60
CA ILE A 755 -13.57 -0.82 -8.56
C ILE A 755 -14.89 -0.09 -8.39
N VAL A 756 -14.82 1.22 -8.17
CA VAL A 756 -15.98 2.11 -7.99
C VAL A 756 -16.03 3.15 -9.11
N HIS A 757 -17.24 3.60 -9.46
CA HIS A 757 -17.46 4.76 -10.32
C HIS A 757 -17.36 6.04 -9.47
N LEU A 758 -16.56 7.02 -9.91
CA LEU A 758 -16.41 8.30 -9.21
C LEU A 758 -17.70 9.12 -9.33
N GLN A 759 -18.33 9.42 -8.19
CA GLN A 759 -19.58 10.18 -8.11
C GLN A 759 -19.44 11.29 -7.05
N GLU A 760 -19.91 12.48 -7.38
CA GLU A 760 -19.91 13.62 -6.45
C GLU A 760 -20.71 13.28 -5.18
N GLY A 761 -20.12 13.50 -4.01
CA GLY A 761 -20.73 13.24 -2.70
C GLY A 761 -20.75 11.77 -2.27
N ALA A 762 -20.29 10.82 -3.10
CA ALA A 762 -20.31 9.40 -2.77
C ALA A 762 -19.41 9.05 -1.59
N TRP A 763 -19.83 8.01 -0.85
CA TRP A 763 -19.06 7.40 0.22
C TRP A 763 -18.83 5.91 -0.08
N TYR A 764 -17.57 5.51 -0.20
CA TYR A 764 -17.16 4.18 -0.65
C TYR A 764 -16.82 3.23 0.51
N GLY A 765 -17.46 3.33 1.66
CA GLY A 765 -17.44 2.26 2.66
C GLY A 765 -16.29 2.30 3.69
N SER A 766 -15.12 2.88 3.39
CA SER A 766 -14.04 2.93 4.39
C SER A 766 -14.38 3.87 5.55
N ARG A 767 -14.22 3.36 6.78
CA ARG A 767 -14.50 4.07 8.04
C ARG A 767 -13.24 4.53 8.77
N SER A 768 -12.06 4.38 8.18
CA SER A 768 -10.77 4.61 8.85
C SER A 768 -10.55 6.08 9.22
N VAL A 769 -11.10 7.02 8.44
CA VAL A 769 -10.89 8.47 8.62
C VAL A 769 -11.81 9.06 9.71
N ASP A 770 -13.09 8.74 9.64
CA ASP A 770 -14.12 9.24 10.57
C ASP A 770 -15.08 8.11 10.89
N PHE A 771 -14.73 7.30 11.88
CA PHE A 771 -15.48 6.10 12.22
C PHE A 771 -16.89 6.43 12.73
N GLU A 772 -16.99 7.38 13.65
CA GLU A 772 -18.26 7.78 14.28
C GLU A 772 -19.15 8.53 13.30
N GLY A 773 -18.62 9.51 12.57
CA GLY A 773 -19.39 10.32 11.61
C GLY A 773 -19.82 9.55 10.36
N THR A 774 -19.24 8.38 10.09
CA THR A 774 -19.64 7.51 8.97
C THR A 774 -20.54 6.35 9.38
N ALA A 775 -20.91 6.22 10.66
CA ALA A 775 -21.70 5.08 11.15
C ALA A 775 -23.02 4.87 10.37
N ASN A 776 -23.68 5.96 10.00
CA ASN A 776 -24.97 6.00 9.29
C ASN A 776 -24.86 6.35 7.79
N ARG A 777 -23.64 6.43 7.24
CA ARG A 777 -23.46 6.70 5.80
C ARG A 777 -23.85 5.45 5.00
N GLN A 778 -24.56 5.68 3.90
CA GLN A 778 -24.88 4.62 2.95
C GLN A 778 -23.70 4.45 1.97
N GLU A 779 -23.17 3.23 1.87
CA GLU A 779 -22.11 2.91 0.92
C GLU A 779 -22.64 2.96 -0.51
N THR A 780 -21.88 3.61 -1.39
CA THR A 780 -21.99 3.45 -2.84
C THR A 780 -21.25 2.17 -3.24
N LEU A 781 -22.02 1.16 -3.66
CA LEU A 781 -21.50 -0.16 -3.95
C LEU A 781 -20.57 -0.14 -5.18
N PRO A 782 -19.56 -1.02 -5.23
CA PRO A 782 -18.65 -1.08 -6.36
C PRO A 782 -19.27 -1.70 -7.60
N VAL A 783 -18.69 -1.34 -8.75
CA VAL A 783 -19.00 -1.95 -10.05
C VAL A 783 -18.62 -3.43 -10.03
N VAL A 784 -17.44 -3.74 -9.49
CA VAL A 784 -16.95 -5.11 -9.25
C VAL A 784 -16.19 -5.19 -7.93
N TRP A 785 -16.42 -6.26 -7.19
CA TRP A 785 -15.50 -6.71 -6.13
C TRP A 785 -14.37 -7.51 -6.76
N LEU A 786 -13.16 -7.26 -6.29
CA LEU A 786 -11.95 -7.95 -6.67
C LEU A 786 -11.56 -8.86 -5.50
N THR A 787 -12.11 -10.08 -5.52
CA THR A 787 -11.91 -11.05 -4.44
C THR A 787 -10.43 -11.32 -4.20
N GLN A 788 -10.02 -11.16 -2.95
CA GLN A 788 -8.63 -11.38 -2.52
C GLN A 788 -8.16 -12.79 -2.85
N ASP A 789 -6.91 -12.91 -3.29
CA ASP A 789 -6.21 -14.16 -3.61
C ASP A 789 -6.81 -14.98 -4.76
N GLU A 790 -7.98 -14.60 -5.24
CA GLU A 790 -8.66 -15.18 -6.39
C GLU A 790 -8.40 -14.37 -7.66
N ILE A 791 -8.65 -13.06 -7.61
CA ILE A 791 -8.59 -12.18 -8.79
C ILE A 791 -7.87 -10.85 -8.55
N GLY A 792 -7.65 -10.41 -7.32
CA GLY A 792 -6.89 -9.18 -7.06
C GLY A 792 -6.45 -8.99 -5.62
N ASN A 793 -5.26 -8.42 -5.44
CA ASN A 793 -4.65 -8.18 -4.12
C ASN A 793 -4.23 -6.71 -3.92
N SER A 794 -3.86 -6.02 -5.00
CA SER A 794 -3.47 -4.60 -4.98
C SER A 794 -3.76 -3.99 -6.35
N PRO A 795 -5.04 -3.79 -6.68
CA PRO A 795 -5.42 -3.29 -7.99
C PRO A 795 -4.89 -1.87 -8.22
N SER A 796 -4.51 -1.60 -9.47
CA SER A 796 -3.94 -0.33 -9.88
C SER A 796 -4.81 0.34 -10.94
N GLN A 797 -4.23 1.25 -11.73
CA GLN A 797 -4.96 2.14 -12.63
C GLN A 797 -5.96 1.40 -13.55
N PRO A 798 -7.27 1.72 -13.47
CA PRO A 798 -8.22 1.36 -14.50
C PRO A 798 -7.93 2.06 -15.83
N ALA A 799 -8.20 1.41 -16.95
CA ALA A 799 -8.12 2.00 -18.28
C ALA A 799 -9.21 1.42 -19.17
N LYS A 800 -9.63 2.18 -20.19
CA LYS A 800 -10.56 1.70 -21.21
C LYS A 800 -9.93 0.56 -22.01
N LEU A 801 -10.76 -0.39 -22.43
CA LEU A 801 -10.44 -1.42 -23.41
C LEU A 801 -11.45 -1.34 -24.56
N ASN A 802 -10.97 -1.01 -25.75
CA ASN A 802 -11.81 -0.78 -26.93
C ASN A 802 -11.12 -1.26 -28.21
N ILE A 803 -10.66 -2.52 -28.22
CA ILE A 803 -9.87 -3.12 -29.30
C ILE A 803 -10.28 -4.57 -29.53
N GLY A 804 -10.23 -5.02 -30.77
CA GLY A 804 -10.65 -6.38 -31.13
C GLY A 804 -12.11 -6.67 -30.72
N PRO A 805 -12.41 -7.83 -30.10
CA PRO A 805 -13.78 -8.14 -29.67
C PRO A 805 -14.23 -7.33 -28.44
N TYR A 806 -13.31 -6.67 -27.72
CA TYR A 806 -13.61 -5.98 -26.47
C TYR A 806 -14.04 -4.54 -26.76
N GLN A 807 -15.34 -4.30 -26.80
CA GLN A 807 -15.93 -2.98 -27.07
C GLN A 807 -16.49 -2.37 -25.78
N ASN A 808 -16.14 -1.11 -25.50
CA ASN A 808 -16.54 -0.36 -24.31
C ASN A 808 -16.37 -1.15 -23.00
N GLN A 809 -15.22 -1.80 -22.81
CA GLN A 809 -14.88 -2.49 -21.55
C GLN A 809 -13.77 -1.75 -20.81
N MET A 810 -13.38 -2.27 -19.66
CA MET A 810 -12.26 -1.78 -18.86
C MET A 810 -11.21 -2.88 -18.65
N ILE A 811 -10.00 -2.43 -18.36
CA ILE A 811 -8.93 -3.23 -17.80
C ILE A 811 -8.34 -2.54 -16.58
N HIS A 812 -7.68 -3.28 -15.71
CA HIS A 812 -6.87 -2.69 -14.65
C HIS A 812 -5.65 -3.56 -14.35
N GLY A 813 -4.56 -2.93 -13.94
CA GLY A 813 -3.39 -3.64 -13.44
C GLY A 813 -3.57 -4.13 -12.00
N ASP A 814 -2.60 -4.91 -11.53
CA ASP A 814 -2.44 -5.22 -10.11
C ASP A 814 -0.96 -5.35 -9.77
N VAL A 815 -0.55 -4.76 -8.65
CA VAL A 815 0.85 -4.73 -8.21
C VAL A 815 1.26 -6.06 -7.58
N THR A 816 0.34 -6.77 -6.92
CA THR A 816 0.65 -7.91 -6.05
C THR A 816 0.22 -9.23 -6.67
N HIS A 817 -1.07 -9.36 -7.02
CA HIS A 817 -1.56 -10.49 -7.82
C HIS A 817 -0.96 -10.44 -9.24
N GLY A 818 -0.48 -9.28 -9.68
CA GLY A 818 0.23 -9.10 -10.94
C GLY A 818 -0.68 -9.16 -12.17
N GLY A 819 -0.16 -8.82 -13.35
CA GLY A 819 -0.92 -8.93 -14.59
C GLY A 819 -1.97 -7.83 -14.76
N ILE A 820 -2.83 -8.01 -15.77
CA ILE A 820 -3.96 -7.13 -16.07
C ILE A 820 -5.23 -7.98 -16.04
N LYS A 821 -6.31 -7.42 -15.50
CA LYS A 821 -7.65 -8.02 -15.43
C LYS A 821 -8.58 -7.24 -16.34
N ARG A 822 -9.64 -7.89 -16.81
CA ARG A 822 -10.66 -7.27 -17.67
C ARG A 822 -11.95 -7.13 -16.89
N VAL A 823 -12.64 -6.02 -17.09
CA VAL A 823 -13.92 -5.71 -16.45
C VAL A 823 -14.93 -5.38 -17.55
N PHE A 824 -16.00 -6.16 -17.59
CA PHE A 824 -17.22 -5.81 -18.30
C PHE A 824 -18.12 -5.07 -17.32
N ALA A 825 -18.67 -3.93 -17.74
CA ALA A 825 -19.59 -3.14 -16.93
C ALA A 825 -20.84 -2.80 -17.74
N GLU A 826 -21.99 -2.88 -17.10
CA GLU A 826 -23.30 -2.54 -17.65
C GLU A 826 -24.05 -1.61 -16.68
N LYS A 827 -25.12 -0.98 -17.17
CA LYS A 827 -26.02 -0.15 -16.36
C LYS A 827 -27.38 -0.83 -16.23
N ILE A 828 -27.76 -1.17 -15.00
CA ILE A 828 -29.10 -1.63 -14.65
C ILE A 828 -29.75 -0.56 -13.79
N ASN A 829 -30.87 0.01 -14.26
CA ASN A 829 -31.59 1.10 -13.59
C ASN A 829 -30.66 2.28 -13.19
N GLY A 830 -29.73 2.64 -14.09
CA GLY A 830 -28.75 3.72 -13.87
C GLY A 830 -27.56 3.36 -12.97
N THR A 831 -27.54 2.18 -12.36
CA THR A 831 -26.44 1.71 -11.50
C THR A 831 -25.43 0.89 -12.29
N TYR A 832 -24.15 1.24 -12.20
CA TYR A 832 -23.09 0.40 -12.75
C TYR A 832 -22.90 -0.87 -11.92
N GLN A 833 -22.83 -1.99 -12.63
CA GLN A 833 -22.45 -3.29 -12.10
C GLN A 833 -21.83 -4.13 -13.22
N GLY A 834 -21.23 -5.27 -12.93
CA GLY A 834 -20.65 -6.09 -13.99
C GLY A 834 -19.76 -7.21 -13.51
N ALA A 835 -18.92 -7.74 -14.42
CA ALA A 835 -18.06 -8.88 -14.17
C ALA A 835 -16.57 -8.55 -14.35
N VAL A 836 -15.74 -9.11 -13.47
CA VAL A 836 -14.29 -9.14 -13.63
C VAL A 836 -13.84 -10.51 -14.12
N PHE A 837 -12.84 -10.52 -15.00
CA PHE A 837 -12.23 -11.70 -15.60
C PHE A 837 -10.70 -11.65 -15.47
N ARG A 838 -10.07 -12.81 -15.40
CA ARG A 838 -8.63 -12.92 -15.66
C ARG A 838 -8.39 -12.52 -17.13
N PHE A 839 -7.30 -11.79 -17.40
CA PHE A 839 -7.01 -11.35 -18.77
C PHE A 839 -5.60 -11.66 -19.20
N THR A 840 -4.56 -11.10 -18.57
CA THR A 840 -3.18 -11.42 -18.96
C THR A 840 -2.28 -11.50 -17.74
N GLN A 841 -1.34 -12.45 -17.77
CA GLN A 841 -0.19 -12.48 -16.88
C GLN A 841 1.09 -12.53 -17.74
N GLY A 842 2.17 -13.12 -17.23
CA GLY A 842 3.44 -13.23 -17.96
C GLY A 842 4.24 -11.93 -18.07
N LEU A 843 3.80 -10.86 -17.41
CA LEU A 843 4.49 -9.58 -17.38
C LEU A 843 5.73 -9.62 -16.46
N GLU A 844 6.66 -8.69 -16.67
CA GLU A 844 7.96 -8.69 -15.98
C GLU A 844 7.92 -8.19 -14.54
N ALA A 845 6.86 -7.47 -14.15
CA ALA A 845 6.68 -6.83 -12.84
C ALA A 845 5.20 -6.74 -12.43
N GLY A 846 4.94 -6.32 -11.19
CA GLY A 846 3.61 -5.87 -10.76
C GLY A 846 3.17 -4.63 -11.54
N VAL A 847 1.91 -4.55 -11.95
CA VAL A 847 1.43 -3.49 -12.86
C VAL A 847 0.88 -2.32 -12.06
N ASN A 848 1.45 -1.13 -12.25
CA ASN A 848 1.03 0.09 -11.55
C ASN A 848 0.25 1.06 -12.43
N ARG A 849 0.69 1.25 -13.67
CA ARG A 849 0.13 2.26 -14.59
C ARG A 849 -0.13 1.63 -15.94
N LEU A 850 -1.16 2.14 -16.61
CA LEU A 850 -1.58 1.72 -17.94
C LEU A 850 -1.86 2.97 -18.78
N VAL A 851 -1.33 3.04 -19.99
CA VAL A 851 -1.64 4.13 -20.92
C VAL A 851 -1.67 3.60 -22.35
N TRP A 852 -2.68 4.01 -23.11
CA TRP A 852 -2.72 3.75 -24.54
C TRP A 852 -1.90 4.81 -25.26
N SER A 853 -0.97 4.39 -26.10
CA SER A 853 -0.24 5.29 -26.97
C SER A 853 -1.11 5.75 -28.15
N PRO A 854 -0.78 6.88 -28.79
CA PRO A 854 -1.48 7.36 -29.98
C PRO A 854 -1.52 6.36 -31.14
N ASP A 855 -0.57 5.41 -31.20
CA ASP A 855 -0.51 4.34 -32.21
C ASP A 855 -1.37 3.11 -31.87
N GLY A 856 -2.09 3.12 -30.74
CA GLY A 856 -3.01 2.05 -30.34
C GLY A 856 -2.37 0.88 -29.59
N ALA A 857 -1.11 0.97 -29.17
CA ALA A 857 -0.51 0.00 -28.25
C ALA A 857 -0.82 0.34 -26.77
N LEU A 858 -0.86 -0.68 -25.92
CA LEU A 858 -1.00 -0.51 -24.47
C LEU A 858 0.37 -0.56 -23.82
N TYR A 859 0.80 0.56 -23.23
CA TYR A 859 2.01 0.64 -22.42
C TYR A 859 1.69 0.29 -20.96
N ILE A 860 2.62 -0.45 -20.35
CA ILE A 860 2.46 -1.10 -19.04
C ILE A 860 3.64 -0.69 -18.16
N GLY A 861 3.33 0.12 -17.15
CA GLY A 861 4.30 0.58 -16.16
C GLY A 861 4.36 -0.37 -14.97
N GLY A 862 5.53 -0.96 -14.75
CA GLY A 862 5.80 -1.90 -13.67
C GLY A 862 6.34 -1.22 -12.41
N VAL A 863 5.93 -1.72 -11.24
CA VAL A 863 6.47 -1.30 -9.93
C VAL A 863 6.53 -2.49 -8.98
N GLY A 864 7.38 -2.37 -7.97
CA GLY A 864 7.40 -3.27 -6.82
C GLY A 864 8.33 -2.80 -5.71
N SER A 865 8.05 -3.31 -4.52
CA SER A 865 8.83 -3.23 -3.30
C SER A 865 8.81 -4.60 -2.61
N THR A 866 9.33 -4.68 -1.40
CA THR A 866 9.28 -5.88 -0.55
C THR A 866 7.88 -6.16 0.00
N GLY A 867 7.70 -7.38 0.52
CA GLY A 867 6.44 -7.89 1.08
C GLY A 867 5.25 -7.83 0.11
N ASN A 868 4.12 -7.26 0.52
CA ASN A 868 2.85 -7.35 -0.19
C ASN A 868 2.65 -6.31 -1.30
N TRP A 869 3.63 -5.44 -1.56
CA TRP A 869 3.55 -4.44 -2.63
C TRP A 869 4.52 -4.75 -3.77
N GLY A 870 4.35 -5.94 -4.35
CA GLY A 870 5.11 -6.43 -5.49
C GLY A 870 4.59 -7.81 -5.91
N HIS A 871 4.93 -8.23 -7.13
CA HIS A 871 4.53 -9.53 -7.65
C HIS A 871 5.64 -10.55 -7.41
N ALA A 872 5.33 -11.62 -6.68
CA ALA A 872 6.30 -12.63 -6.29
C ALA A 872 7.04 -13.22 -7.50
N GLY A 873 8.38 -13.32 -7.40
CA GLY A 873 9.24 -13.86 -8.46
C GLY A 873 9.40 -12.96 -9.69
N LYS A 874 8.98 -11.69 -9.62
CA LYS A 874 9.10 -10.70 -10.70
C LYS A 874 10.01 -9.53 -10.30
N PHE A 875 10.35 -8.69 -11.28
CA PHE A 875 11.14 -7.49 -11.03
C PHE A 875 10.34 -6.45 -10.24
N SER A 876 11.06 -5.59 -9.52
CA SER A 876 10.51 -4.45 -8.79
C SER A 876 10.34 -3.19 -9.67
N TYR A 877 10.62 -3.32 -10.96
CA TYR A 877 10.59 -2.29 -11.98
C TYR A 877 10.12 -2.90 -13.31
N GLY A 878 9.61 -2.09 -14.23
CA GLY A 878 9.31 -2.59 -15.57
C GLY A 878 8.65 -1.56 -16.47
N LEU A 879 8.80 -1.74 -17.78
CA LEU A 879 8.11 -0.95 -18.80
C LEU A 879 8.01 -1.77 -20.07
N GLN A 880 6.80 -2.26 -20.34
CA GLN A 880 6.52 -3.14 -21.48
C GLN A 880 5.38 -2.55 -22.32
N LYS A 881 5.24 -3.02 -23.57
CA LYS A 881 4.10 -2.68 -24.43
C LYS A 881 3.42 -3.93 -24.95
N MET A 882 2.09 -3.92 -24.98
CA MET A 882 1.24 -4.94 -25.57
C MET A 882 0.52 -4.37 -26.80
N THR A 883 0.65 -5.05 -27.93
CA THR A 883 -0.02 -4.67 -29.19
C THR A 883 -0.98 -5.76 -29.60
N PHE A 884 -2.22 -5.40 -29.93
CA PHE A 884 -3.21 -6.37 -30.42
C PHE A 884 -2.75 -6.95 -31.76
N ASN A 885 -2.75 -8.28 -31.88
CA ASN A 885 -2.18 -8.98 -33.03
C ASN A 885 -3.23 -9.52 -34.02
N ASN A 886 -4.47 -9.01 -33.93
CA ASN A 886 -5.64 -9.42 -34.73
C ASN A 886 -6.09 -10.88 -34.55
N LYS A 887 -5.57 -11.60 -33.55
CA LYS A 887 -6.09 -12.93 -33.18
C LYS A 887 -7.17 -12.79 -32.11
N VAL A 888 -8.23 -13.58 -32.24
CA VAL A 888 -9.26 -13.71 -31.20
C VAL A 888 -8.89 -14.92 -30.34
N THR A 889 -9.01 -14.76 -29.02
CA THR A 889 -8.83 -15.84 -28.05
C THR A 889 -10.20 -16.28 -27.57
N PHE A 890 -10.47 -17.59 -27.49
CA PHE A 890 -11.73 -18.12 -27.00
C PHE A 890 -11.88 -17.94 -25.47
N GLU A 891 -12.85 -17.13 -25.05
CA GLU A 891 -13.16 -16.83 -23.65
C GLU A 891 -14.56 -16.21 -23.50
N MET A 892 -15.01 -16.03 -22.25
CA MET A 892 -16.21 -15.25 -21.95
C MET A 892 -15.97 -13.78 -22.30
N LEU A 893 -16.67 -13.22 -23.28
CA LEU A 893 -16.61 -11.81 -23.66
C LEU A 893 -17.37 -10.91 -22.67
N ALA A 894 -18.56 -11.32 -22.23
CA ALA A 894 -19.38 -10.57 -21.29
C ALA A 894 -20.25 -11.50 -20.45
N VAL A 895 -20.65 -11.03 -19.27
CA VAL A 895 -21.68 -11.66 -18.44
C VAL A 895 -22.68 -10.56 -18.13
N CYS A 896 -23.94 -10.75 -18.54
CA CYS A 896 -25.02 -9.79 -18.35
C CYS A 896 -26.06 -10.35 -17.36
N ALA A 897 -26.53 -9.52 -16.44
CA ALA A 897 -27.65 -9.91 -15.57
C ALA A 897 -28.96 -10.03 -16.36
N LYS A 898 -29.78 -11.01 -15.99
CA LYS A 898 -31.18 -11.16 -16.42
C LYS A 898 -32.07 -11.22 -15.17
N SER A 899 -33.38 -11.06 -15.33
CA SER A 899 -34.34 -11.05 -14.22
C SER A 899 -34.34 -12.35 -13.40
N ASP A 900 -34.02 -13.49 -14.03
CA ASP A 900 -34.04 -14.82 -13.43
C ASP A 900 -32.75 -15.62 -13.68
N GLY A 901 -31.66 -14.93 -14.02
CA GLY A 901 -30.40 -15.59 -14.35
C GLY A 901 -29.31 -14.68 -14.89
N VAL A 902 -28.41 -15.27 -15.68
CA VAL A 902 -27.32 -14.56 -16.36
C VAL A 902 -27.19 -15.01 -17.81
N GLU A 903 -26.70 -14.12 -18.67
CA GLU A 903 -26.31 -14.44 -20.04
C GLU A 903 -24.80 -14.29 -20.18
N ILE A 904 -24.14 -15.34 -20.64
CA ILE A 904 -22.70 -15.41 -20.89
C ILE A 904 -22.49 -15.30 -22.40
N GLU A 905 -21.78 -14.27 -22.85
CA GLU A 905 -21.36 -14.10 -24.24
C GLU A 905 -19.92 -14.57 -24.41
N PHE A 906 -19.60 -15.22 -25.54
CA PHE A 906 -18.28 -15.74 -25.89
C PHE A 906 -17.68 -15.02 -27.09
N THR A 907 -16.35 -14.95 -27.14
CA THR A 907 -15.61 -14.36 -28.27
C THR A 907 -15.70 -15.20 -29.56
N GLU A 908 -15.88 -16.52 -29.44
CA GLU A 908 -16.08 -17.47 -30.54
C GLU A 908 -17.34 -18.31 -30.29
N PRO A 909 -18.01 -18.83 -31.35
CA PRO A 909 -19.13 -19.76 -31.18
C PRO A 909 -18.71 -21.04 -30.44
N LEU A 910 -19.61 -21.55 -29.59
CA LEU A 910 -19.47 -22.88 -28.98
C LEU A 910 -19.62 -23.97 -30.03
N LYS A 911 -18.88 -25.08 -29.87
CA LYS A 911 -19.09 -26.28 -30.68
C LYS A 911 -20.52 -26.82 -30.53
N GLU A 912 -21.05 -27.45 -31.56
CA GLU A 912 -22.37 -28.08 -31.53
C GLU A 912 -22.47 -29.10 -30.37
N GLY A 913 -23.58 -29.08 -29.61
CA GLY A 913 -23.82 -29.93 -28.44
C GLY A 913 -23.05 -29.56 -27.17
N VAL A 914 -22.24 -28.49 -27.18
CA VAL A 914 -21.45 -28.01 -26.04
C VAL A 914 -22.12 -26.82 -25.34
N GLY A 915 -22.06 -26.77 -24.02
CA GLY A 915 -22.61 -25.67 -23.21
C GLY A 915 -24.12 -25.75 -23.05
N GLU A 916 -24.70 -26.94 -23.23
CA GLU A 916 -26.14 -27.19 -23.12
C GLU A 916 -26.51 -27.88 -21.80
N LYS A 917 -25.51 -28.27 -20.99
CA LYS A 917 -25.73 -29.04 -19.75
C LYS A 917 -25.51 -28.16 -18.53
N ALA A 918 -26.38 -28.29 -17.54
CA ALA A 918 -26.21 -27.62 -16.24
C ALA A 918 -24.87 -27.97 -15.57
N SER A 919 -24.35 -29.19 -15.77
CA SER A 919 -23.05 -29.65 -15.25
C SER A 919 -21.83 -28.93 -15.85
N ASP A 920 -22.02 -28.14 -16.90
CA ASP A 920 -20.94 -27.35 -17.49
C ASP A 920 -20.67 -26.05 -16.69
N TYR A 921 -21.52 -25.75 -15.70
CA TYR A 921 -21.54 -24.50 -14.94
C TYR A 921 -21.57 -24.76 -13.43
N ASP A 922 -20.52 -24.35 -12.71
CA ASP A 922 -20.54 -24.23 -11.26
C ASP A 922 -20.77 -22.77 -10.88
N ILE A 923 -21.95 -22.48 -10.33
CA ILE A 923 -22.38 -21.13 -9.99
C ILE A 923 -22.55 -21.03 -8.48
N ARG A 924 -21.94 -20.00 -7.89
CA ARG A 924 -22.05 -19.68 -6.46
C ARG A 924 -22.36 -18.21 -6.27
N GLN A 925 -22.92 -17.85 -5.13
CA GLN A 925 -23.03 -16.45 -4.73
C GLN A 925 -22.53 -16.23 -3.31
N TRP A 926 -22.17 -14.99 -2.99
CA TRP A 926 -21.85 -14.53 -1.63
C TRP A 926 -21.88 -13.00 -1.54
N TRP A 927 -21.84 -12.45 -0.33
CA TRP A 927 -21.54 -11.05 -0.10
C TRP A 927 -20.40 -10.89 0.92
N PHE A 928 -19.79 -9.70 0.97
CA PHE A 928 -18.67 -9.42 1.86
C PHE A 928 -19.11 -8.62 3.07
N LYS A 929 -18.80 -9.10 4.28
CA LYS A 929 -19.08 -8.36 5.51
C LYS A 929 -17.90 -7.45 5.91
N PRO A 930 -18.08 -6.12 6.00
CA PRO A 930 -17.07 -5.24 6.57
C PRO A 930 -16.83 -5.55 8.06
N THR A 931 -15.58 -5.72 8.45
CA THR A 931 -15.17 -5.91 9.86
C THR A 931 -14.01 -4.98 10.21
N GLY A 932 -13.64 -4.90 11.49
CA GLY A 932 -12.43 -4.16 11.91
C GLY A 932 -11.11 -4.86 11.57
N ASP A 933 -11.18 -6.12 11.13
CA ASP A 933 -10.02 -6.91 10.72
C ASP A 933 -9.59 -6.55 9.29
N TYR A 934 -8.40 -6.99 8.90
CA TYR A 934 -7.95 -6.84 7.52
C TYR A 934 -8.78 -7.72 6.57
N GLY A 935 -9.55 -7.10 5.68
CA GLY A 935 -10.48 -7.80 4.80
C GLY A 935 -11.76 -8.21 5.53
N GLY A 936 -12.63 -8.96 4.87
CA GLY A 936 -13.89 -9.41 5.47
C GLY A 936 -14.34 -10.78 4.94
N PRO A 937 -15.07 -11.55 5.75
CA PRO A 937 -15.50 -12.88 5.36
C PRO A 937 -16.55 -12.83 4.24
N LYS A 938 -16.55 -13.88 3.41
CA LYS A 938 -17.65 -14.18 2.50
C LYS A 938 -18.81 -14.78 3.31
N LEU A 939 -19.98 -14.16 3.23
CA LEU A 939 -21.22 -14.66 3.81
C LEU A 939 -22.19 -15.09 2.70
N ASP A 940 -23.12 -15.97 3.05
CA ASP A 940 -24.05 -16.61 2.11
C ASP A 940 -23.31 -17.31 0.95
N ASN A 941 -22.15 -17.93 1.22
CA ASN A 941 -21.41 -18.69 0.19
C ASN A 941 -22.17 -19.97 -0.16
N GLU A 942 -23.08 -19.88 -1.12
CA GLU A 942 -24.03 -20.93 -1.48
C GLU A 942 -24.01 -21.21 -2.98
N SER A 943 -24.31 -22.46 -3.36
CA SER A 943 -24.47 -22.84 -4.77
C SER A 943 -25.80 -22.30 -5.31
N LEU A 944 -25.77 -21.83 -6.56
CA LEU A 944 -26.94 -21.40 -7.33
C LEU A 944 -27.27 -22.46 -8.39
N PRO A 945 -28.26 -23.34 -8.16
CA PRO A 945 -28.61 -24.37 -9.12
C PRO A 945 -29.07 -23.78 -10.46
N VAL A 946 -28.50 -24.31 -11.54
CA VAL A 946 -28.91 -23.99 -12.92
C VAL A 946 -30.19 -24.78 -13.25
N LYS A 947 -31.30 -24.07 -13.44
CA LYS A 947 -32.61 -24.66 -13.77
C LYS A 947 -32.71 -25.06 -15.24
N SER A 948 -32.22 -24.20 -16.11
CA SER A 948 -32.21 -24.43 -17.56
C SER A 948 -31.05 -23.70 -18.21
N VAL A 949 -30.61 -24.24 -19.34
CA VAL A 949 -29.54 -23.68 -20.18
C VAL A 949 -30.12 -23.47 -21.58
N SER A 950 -29.90 -22.30 -22.17
CA SER A 950 -30.29 -21.99 -23.55
C SER A 950 -29.09 -21.42 -24.30
N VAL A 951 -28.74 -22.03 -25.42
CA VAL A 951 -27.67 -21.58 -26.31
C VAL A 951 -28.27 -20.80 -27.47
N SER A 952 -27.72 -19.63 -27.79
CA SER A 952 -28.18 -18.81 -28.93
C SER A 952 -27.96 -19.50 -30.28
N ALA A 953 -28.68 -19.04 -31.30
CA ALA A 953 -28.59 -19.59 -32.65
C ALA A 953 -27.17 -19.46 -33.27
N ASP A 954 -26.47 -18.36 -32.99
CA ASP A 954 -25.07 -18.16 -33.38
C ASP A 954 -24.06 -18.88 -32.46
N ARG A 955 -24.56 -19.56 -31.43
CA ARG A 955 -23.83 -20.25 -30.37
C ARG A 955 -22.79 -19.40 -29.65
N LYS A 956 -22.90 -18.07 -29.70
CA LYS A 956 -22.02 -17.14 -28.98
C LYS A 956 -22.57 -16.76 -27.61
N LYS A 957 -23.80 -17.12 -27.28
CA LYS A 957 -24.42 -16.78 -26.00
C LYS A 957 -25.02 -18.01 -25.34
N VAL A 958 -24.87 -18.07 -24.02
CA VAL A 958 -25.56 -19.02 -23.16
C VAL A 958 -26.34 -18.26 -22.10
N THR A 959 -27.64 -18.49 -22.04
CA THR A 959 -28.49 -17.99 -20.95
C THR A 959 -28.70 -19.10 -19.92
N LEU A 960 -28.36 -18.81 -18.68
CA LEU A 960 -28.56 -19.68 -17.53
C LEU A 960 -29.72 -19.14 -16.69
N GLN A 961 -30.76 -19.93 -16.47
CA GLN A 961 -31.78 -19.61 -15.47
C GLN A 961 -31.30 -20.11 -14.10
N LEU A 962 -31.23 -19.22 -13.12
CA LEU A 962 -30.66 -19.49 -11.79
C LEU A 962 -31.73 -19.36 -10.71
N ALA A 963 -31.73 -20.30 -9.74
CA ALA A 963 -32.63 -20.24 -8.61
C ALA A 963 -32.05 -19.39 -7.47
N GLY A 964 -32.76 -18.34 -7.02
CA GLY A 964 -32.42 -17.66 -5.76
C GLY A 964 -31.29 -16.64 -5.84
N MET A 965 -31.08 -16.01 -7.01
CA MET A 965 -30.16 -14.88 -7.12
C MET A 965 -30.56 -13.75 -6.17
N LYS A 966 -29.57 -13.18 -5.47
CA LYS A 966 -29.76 -12.07 -4.53
C LYS A 966 -29.05 -10.81 -5.02
N SER A 967 -29.68 -9.65 -4.81
CA SER A 967 -28.99 -8.36 -4.93
C SER A 967 -27.91 -8.21 -3.85
N LYS A 968 -26.93 -7.32 -4.09
CA LYS A 968 -25.76 -7.05 -3.24
C LYS A 968 -24.82 -8.25 -3.04
N HIS A 969 -24.87 -9.22 -3.95
CA HIS A 969 -24.01 -10.40 -3.94
C HIS A 969 -23.08 -10.41 -5.15
N VAL A 970 -21.92 -11.04 -4.98
CA VAL A 970 -21.09 -11.52 -6.08
C VAL A 970 -21.67 -12.86 -6.52
N VAL A 971 -21.91 -13.02 -7.82
CA VAL A 971 -22.21 -14.27 -8.49
C VAL A 971 -20.93 -14.75 -9.16
N TYR A 972 -20.35 -15.82 -8.64
CA TYR A 972 -19.21 -16.49 -9.20
C TYR A 972 -19.66 -17.53 -10.21
N ILE A 973 -19.06 -17.46 -11.40
CA ILE A 973 -19.35 -18.31 -12.54
C ILE A 973 -18.07 -19.04 -12.88
N HIS A 974 -18.09 -20.37 -12.80
CA HIS A 974 -17.01 -21.24 -13.24
C HIS A 974 -17.48 -22.18 -14.33
N LEU A 975 -16.79 -22.13 -15.47
CA LEU A 975 -17.07 -22.98 -16.62
C LEU A 975 -16.21 -24.24 -16.60
N ASN A 976 -16.82 -25.38 -16.87
CA ASN A 976 -16.10 -26.64 -16.94
C ASN A 976 -15.19 -26.69 -18.18
N ARG A 977 -13.90 -26.43 -17.96
CA ARG A 977 -12.84 -26.38 -18.99
C ARG A 977 -12.78 -27.62 -19.88
N LYS A 978 -13.17 -28.80 -19.38
CA LYS A 978 -13.09 -30.06 -20.14
C LYS A 978 -14.22 -30.20 -21.16
N THR A 979 -15.30 -29.45 -20.99
CA THR A 979 -16.52 -29.57 -21.79
C THR A 979 -16.73 -28.36 -22.68
N ILE A 980 -16.46 -27.16 -22.16
CA ILE A 980 -16.64 -25.90 -22.89
C ILE A 980 -15.46 -25.67 -23.85
N VAL A 981 -15.72 -25.88 -25.13
CA VAL A 981 -14.79 -25.68 -26.24
C VAL A 981 -15.48 -24.92 -27.38
N SER A 982 -14.72 -24.09 -28.08
CA SER A 982 -15.22 -23.38 -29.27
C SER A 982 -15.48 -24.35 -30.43
N GLN A 983 -16.22 -23.87 -31.43
CA GLN A 983 -16.44 -24.57 -32.70
C GLN A 983 -15.12 -24.95 -33.41
N ASN A 984 -14.06 -24.17 -33.19
CA ASN A 984 -12.72 -24.40 -33.74
C ASN A 984 -11.86 -25.36 -32.88
N GLY A 985 -12.39 -25.86 -31.75
CA GLY A 985 -11.65 -26.74 -30.83
C GLY A 985 -10.72 -26.02 -29.87
N ASN A 986 -10.77 -24.68 -29.80
CA ASN A 986 -10.02 -23.91 -28.81
C ASN A 986 -10.61 -24.09 -27.40
N ASN A 987 -9.72 -24.22 -26.41
CA ASN A 987 -10.07 -24.23 -24.99
C ASN A 987 -10.20 -22.80 -24.45
N LEU A 988 -10.99 -22.63 -23.39
CA LEU A 988 -11.12 -21.35 -22.69
C LEU A 988 -9.75 -20.82 -22.23
N TRP A 989 -9.50 -19.54 -22.44
CA TRP A 989 -8.34 -18.87 -21.85
C TRP A 989 -8.46 -18.75 -20.34
N SER A 990 -9.62 -18.32 -19.85
CA SER A 990 -9.99 -18.39 -18.44
C SER A 990 -11.43 -18.89 -18.30
N THR A 991 -11.68 -19.63 -17.22
CA THR A 991 -12.96 -20.29 -16.94
C THR A 991 -13.82 -19.56 -15.93
N GLU A 992 -13.33 -18.46 -15.35
CA GLU A 992 -13.96 -17.82 -14.18
C GLU A 992 -14.42 -16.38 -14.48
N ALA A 993 -15.55 -16.00 -13.89
CA ALA A 993 -16.02 -14.63 -13.80
C ALA A 993 -16.62 -14.36 -12.42
N TRP A 994 -16.42 -13.16 -11.90
CA TRP A 994 -17.07 -12.67 -10.67
C TRP A 994 -17.98 -11.51 -11.04
N TYR A 995 -19.29 -11.75 -11.10
CA TYR A 995 -20.30 -10.75 -11.43
C TYR A 995 -20.87 -10.11 -10.16
N ASN A 996 -20.76 -8.79 -10.02
CA ASN A 996 -21.42 -8.05 -8.94
C ASN A 996 -22.88 -7.78 -9.30
N MET A 997 -23.81 -8.38 -8.55
CA MET A 997 -25.25 -8.14 -8.69
C MET A 997 -25.70 -7.04 -7.72
N ASN A 998 -25.50 -5.76 -8.04
CA ASN A 998 -25.95 -4.66 -7.17
C ASN A 998 -27.48 -4.53 -7.19
N VAL A 999 -28.08 -4.61 -8.38
CA VAL A 999 -29.52 -4.49 -8.66
C VAL A 999 -29.94 -5.64 -9.60
N LEU A 1000 -31.10 -6.24 -9.32
CA LEU A 1000 -31.72 -7.21 -10.24
C LEU A 1000 -32.44 -6.45 -11.37
N PRO A 1001 -32.29 -6.87 -12.65
CA PRO A 1001 -32.94 -6.23 -13.80
C PRO A 1001 -34.46 -6.14 -13.74
#